data_AF-A0A9D4A2C8-F1
#
_entry.id   AF-A0A9D4A2C8-F1
#
_cell.length_a   1.000
_cell.length_b   1.000
_cell.length_c   1.000
_cell.angle_alpha   90.00
_cell.angle_beta   90.00
_cell.angle_gamma   90.00
#
_symmetry.space_group_name_H-M   'P 1'
#
loop_
_entity.id
_entity.type
_entity.pdbx_description
1 polymer ?
#
loop_
_entity_poly.entity_id
_entity_poly.type
_entity_poly.pdbx_seq_one_letter_code
_entity_poly.pdbx_strand_id
1 'polypeptide(L)'
;MAGEKEIKEIYESGMKILENLTNNAHELQEQMLEEILRRNAGTEYLSRFFPSGQADKLNFKTNVPIVTYEDIKPYIDRIANGETSSILFADPIIQFIRSSGTSGGRQKLIPITAESFEKGKYHLFLVDMVTKKCFSGSDEGKSLSLYFSKPEIETPSGIVASPYLTFYSKTDIFKIKLAKFCTSPIETILCLDNKQSMFCQLLTGLLQRDEVVQLSSIFASVLARATKFLEDYWRELCCNIRTGYLSDWIIDPGCKNAMSLILTRPNPELADLIQQICEDKSWEGVIKKLWPKIKFISSICTGSMSQYISFLEYYGGGIPLVSPSYVSSEACFGINLQPLSNPFDVSYTFFPNTAYFEFLPVNKDGGGRAQETRTIDKPVDLANVKLGQYYEVVVTTLAGLYRYRVGDVLKVTGFYNKSPQFQFVERQNVVLSIDAEKTTEEDLSKAITNAKPILEPFGIMLTAYSSYSDTSSIPGRYVLFWELKMKGSNDLPKLDAKIMEECCYIKEIYENVMNILEDITSNAHKLQEQVLEEILKSNAGTEYLSRFFPNGQADKQSFKTNVPIITYEDIKPYIDRIANGETPSILLAYRITQFIQSTGTSGGQPKLIPMTAESFEKRMYEPLLADLVIRRPKASKRAWRSFAQVLLRPSYVRKTSKRDEVVRMGSSFASVLPRSIKFLDDYWKEICSNIRTGYLSDWITDAGCRNAVSLILTRPNPEMADLIQQICEDKPWEGIIKKLWPKIKYISSICTGSMSQYIPLLEFYGGGIPLVSPNYSSSEACFGINLKPLSKPFDVSYTFLPNTAYFEFLPVNKAGGGKAQETRTIDKPVDLVNVKLDQYYEVVVTTLTGLYRYRIGDVLKVTGFYNKSPQFQFVERQNVVLSIDLDKTTEEDLSKAIMKAKLVLEPLGIMITTDSSYADTSLMPGRYVIFWELKMKGRNDLPKLDAEIMEQCCCIVEESFDFTYKSLRKGGVISGLELRVVKYGTFDQLMDFYVSKGASITQYKPPSCLKSKEAVEMLNSGMVGKFFSSKTMF
;
A
#
# COMPACT_ATOMS: atom_id res chain seq x y z
N MET A 1 20.06 43.74 -23.73
CA MET A 1 19.42 44.38 -24.90
C MET A 1 18.65 43.40 -25.79
N ALA A 2 19.14 42.19 -26.13
CA ALA A 2 18.35 41.22 -26.92
C ALA A 2 17.10 40.68 -26.18
N GLY A 3 17.19 40.45 -24.86
CA GLY A 3 16.08 39.91 -24.06
C GLY A 3 14.94 40.89 -23.75
N GLU A 4 15.19 42.19 -23.59
CA GLU A 4 14.12 43.17 -23.31
C GLU A 4 13.20 43.39 -24.52
N LYS A 5 13.75 43.32 -25.73
CA LYS A 5 12.97 43.45 -26.97
C LYS A 5 12.09 42.24 -27.20
N GLU A 6 12.63 41.03 -27.01
CA GLU A 6 11.90 39.76 -27.13
C GLU A 6 10.79 39.63 -26.08
N ILE A 7 11.07 40.03 -24.83
CA ILE A 7 10.07 40.08 -23.74
C ILE A 7 8.94 41.06 -24.10
N LYS A 8 9.27 42.26 -24.59
CA LYS A 8 8.28 43.26 -25.01
C LYS A 8 7.40 42.76 -26.17
N GLU A 9 7.97 42.09 -27.16
CA GLU A 9 7.24 41.49 -28.28
C GLU A 9 6.30 40.36 -27.82
N ILE A 10 6.73 39.51 -26.88
CA ILE A 10 5.88 38.47 -26.25
C ILE A 10 4.71 39.11 -25.50
N TYR A 11 4.95 40.19 -24.75
CA TYR A 11 3.91 40.92 -24.02
C TYR A 11 2.89 41.58 -24.95
N GLU A 12 3.35 42.26 -26.00
CA GLU A 12 2.47 42.89 -26.98
C GLU A 12 1.61 41.84 -27.70
N SER A 13 2.21 40.69 -28.04
CA SER A 13 1.52 39.54 -28.63
C SER A 13 0.44 38.97 -27.71
N GLY A 14 0.75 38.69 -26.44
CA GLY A 14 -0.23 38.10 -25.53
C GLY A 14 -1.35 39.07 -25.12
N MET A 15 -1.08 40.38 -25.04
CA MET A 15 -2.15 41.38 -24.83
C MET A 15 -3.07 41.45 -26.04
N LYS A 16 -2.52 41.37 -27.26
CA LYS A 16 -3.33 41.29 -28.48
C LYS A 16 -4.20 40.03 -28.49
N ILE A 17 -3.67 38.89 -28.01
CA ILE A 17 -4.45 37.66 -27.84
C ILE A 17 -5.59 37.87 -26.84
N LEU A 18 -5.32 38.44 -25.65
CA LEU A 18 -6.33 38.73 -24.63
C LEU A 18 -7.43 39.65 -25.16
N GLU A 19 -7.07 40.73 -25.83
CA GLU A 19 -8.02 41.66 -26.45
C GLU A 19 -8.85 40.97 -27.52
N ASN A 20 -8.24 40.13 -28.36
CA ASN A 20 -8.96 39.37 -29.38
C ASN A 20 -9.96 38.38 -28.76
N LEU A 21 -9.54 37.63 -27.73
CA LEU A 21 -10.39 36.66 -27.03
C LEU A 21 -11.61 37.32 -26.38
N THR A 22 -11.43 38.51 -25.81
CA THR A 22 -12.49 39.19 -25.05
C THR A 22 -13.39 40.07 -25.94
N ASN A 23 -12.90 40.60 -27.06
CA ASN A 23 -13.72 41.35 -28.02
C ASN A 23 -14.60 40.47 -28.91
N ASN A 24 -14.17 39.24 -29.19
CA ASN A 24 -14.86 38.30 -30.08
C ASN A 24 -15.51 37.14 -29.31
N ALA A 25 -15.94 37.40 -28.07
CA ALA A 25 -16.33 36.33 -27.16
C ALA A 25 -17.55 35.53 -27.64
N HIS A 26 -18.51 36.18 -28.29
CA HIS A 26 -19.68 35.52 -28.87
C HIS A 26 -19.26 34.62 -30.04
N GLU A 27 -18.52 35.19 -31.00
CA GLU A 27 -18.08 34.51 -32.21
C GLU A 27 -17.17 33.31 -31.89
N LEU A 28 -16.27 33.44 -30.90
CA LEU A 28 -15.40 32.37 -30.45
C LEU A 28 -16.15 31.23 -29.74
N GLN A 29 -17.24 31.52 -29.01
CA GLN A 29 -18.08 30.48 -28.42
C GLN A 29 -18.84 29.67 -29.49
N GLU A 30 -19.30 30.32 -30.55
CA GLU A 30 -19.93 29.62 -31.68
C GLU A 30 -18.93 28.73 -32.40
N GLN A 31 -17.74 29.26 -32.72
CA GLN A 31 -16.66 28.48 -33.32
C GLN A 31 -16.23 27.31 -32.43
N MET A 32 -16.18 27.50 -31.11
CA MET A 32 -15.81 26.43 -30.16
C MET A 32 -16.83 25.30 -30.19
N LEU A 33 -18.13 25.62 -30.17
CA LEU A 33 -19.16 24.59 -30.24
C LEU A 33 -19.16 23.89 -31.60
N GLU A 34 -19.05 24.64 -32.69
CA GLU A 34 -18.92 24.08 -34.04
C GLU A 34 -17.73 23.14 -34.16
N GLU A 35 -16.58 23.52 -33.60
CA GLU A 35 -15.39 22.67 -33.57
C GLU A 35 -15.65 21.37 -32.79
N ILE A 36 -16.23 21.47 -31.59
CA ILE A 36 -16.54 20.31 -30.75
C ILE A 36 -17.51 19.36 -31.48
N LEU A 37 -18.58 19.89 -32.07
CA LEU A 37 -19.57 19.10 -32.78
C LEU A 37 -19.00 18.48 -34.06
N ARG A 38 -18.25 19.24 -34.86
CA ARG A 38 -17.61 18.74 -36.08
C ARG A 38 -16.73 17.53 -35.80
N ARG A 39 -16.00 17.52 -34.68
CA ARG A 39 -15.12 16.41 -34.30
C ARG A 39 -15.86 15.26 -33.63
N ASN A 40 -16.79 15.57 -32.72
CA ASN A 40 -17.33 14.59 -31.80
C ASN A 40 -18.75 14.12 -32.12
N ALA A 41 -19.48 14.73 -33.07
CA ALA A 41 -20.86 14.34 -33.37
C ALA A 41 -21.03 12.87 -33.79
N GLY A 42 -19.98 12.27 -34.38
CA GLY A 42 -19.94 10.86 -34.76
C GLY A 42 -19.60 9.88 -33.63
N THR A 43 -19.31 10.36 -32.42
CA THR A 43 -19.01 9.50 -31.26
C THR A 43 -20.25 8.73 -30.82
N GLU A 44 -20.07 7.61 -30.14
CA GLU A 44 -21.19 6.79 -29.66
C GLU A 44 -22.14 7.59 -28.74
N TYR A 45 -21.61 8.50 -27.93
CA TYR A 45 -22.41 9.36 -27.06
C TYR A 45 -23.24 10.37 -27.87
N LEU A 46 -22.61 11.22 -28.69
CA LEU A 46 -23.31 12.32 -29.36
C LEU A 46 -24.20 11.88 -30.52
N SER A 47 -23.82 10.83 -31.26
CA SER A 47 -24.59 10.36 -32.43
C SER A 47 -26.04 10.02 -32.08
N ARG A 48 -26.31 9.59 -30.84
CA ARG A 48 -27.65 9.27 -30.32
C ARG A 48 -28.57 10.49 -30.24
N PHE A 49 -28.01 11.69 -30.14
CA PHE A 49 -28.76 12.95 -30.02
C PHE A 49 -28.90 13.69 -31.36
N PHE A 50 -28.29 13.19 -32.44
CA PHE A 50 -28.36 13.77 -33.79
C PHE A 50 -28.93 12.77 -34.81
N PRO A 51 -30.21 12.35 -34.69
CA PRO A 51 -30.81 11.34 -35.58
C PRO A 51 -30.91 11.79 -37.04
N SER A 52 -30.93 13.10 -37.31
CA SER A 52 -30.92 13.69 -38.66
C SER A 52 -29.50 13.88 -39.22
N GLY A 53 -28.45 13.57 -38.45
CA GLY A 53 -27.05 13.81 -38.81
C GLY A 53 -26.61 15.29 -38.77
N GLN A 54 -27.52 16.24 -38.54
CA GLN A 54 -27.22 17.67 -38.45
C GLN A 54 -26.83 18.05 -37.01
N ALA A 55 -25.52 18.17 -36.76
CA ALA A 55 -24.98 18.59 -35.48
C ALA A 55 -24.66 20.10 -35.46
N ASP A 56 -25.71 20.93 -35.38
CA ASP A 56 -25.60 22.38 -35.20
C ASP A 56 -25.95 22.82 -33.76
N LYS A 57 -25.72 24.11 -33.45
CA LYS A 57 -25.97 24.70 -32.13
C LYS A 57 -27.43 24.56 -31.67
N LEU A 58 -28.40 24.68 -32.58
CA LEU A 58 -29.82 24.61 -32.25
C LEU A 58 -30.21 23.18 -31.87
N ASN A 59 -29.80 22.20 -32.67
CA ASN A 59 -30.01 20.78 -32.38
C ASN A 59 -29.25 20.33 -31.14
N PHE A 60 -28.03 20.82 -30.93
CA PHE A 60 -27.26 20.54 -29.71
C PHE A 60 -28.01 20.98 -28.45
N LYS A 61 -28.47 22.24 -28.42
CA LYS A 61 -29.21 22.78 -27.27
C LYS A 61 -30.55 22.10 -27.02
N THR A 62 -31.19 21.60 -28.08
CA THR A 62 -32.51 20.97 -28.03
C THR A 62 -32.42 19.50 -27.64
N ASN A 63 -31.45 18.77 -28.19
CA ASN A 63 -31.40 17.30 -28.10
C ASN A 63 -30.42 16.78 -27.05
N VAL A 64 -29.30 17.49 -26.80
CA VAL A 64 -28.29 17.02 -25.84
C VAL A 64 -28.70 17.45 -24.42
N PRO A 65 -28.83 16.50 -23.47
CA PRO A 65 -29.25 16.81 -22.12
C PRO A 65 -28.13 17.49 -21.33
N ILE A 66 -28.51 18.26 -20.31
CA ILE A 66 -27.60 18.71 -19.27
C ILE A 66 -27.35 17.54 -18.32
N VAL A 67 -26.08 17.23 -18.06
CA VAL A 67 -25.67 16.02 -17.34
C VAL A 67 -24.77 16.31 -16.14
N THR A 68 -24.68 15.34 -15.26
CA THR A 68 -23.74 15.27 -14.14
C THR A 68 -22.67 14.22 -14.40
N TYR A 69 -21.73 14.05 -13.45
CA TYR A 69 -20.70 13.03 -13.58
C TYR A 69 -21.26 11.60 -13.65
N GLU A 70 -22.32 11.30 -12.90
CA GLU A 70 -22.90 9.95 -12.87
C GLU A 70 -23.49 9.52 -14.22
N ASP A 71 -23.97 10.48 -15.01
CA ASP A 71 -24.55 10.21 -16.33
C ASP A 71 -23.47 9.83 -17.36
N ILE A 72 -22.28 10.42 -17.26
CA ILE A 72 -21.14 10.16 -18.17
C ILE A 72 -20.18 9.08 -17.64
N LYS A 73 -20.24 8.78 -16.34
CA LYS A 73 -19.38 7.79 -15.68
C LYS A 73 -19.35 6.43 -16.38
N PRO A 74 -20.46 5.86 -16.91
CA PRO A 74 -20.42 4.59 -17.62
C PRO A 74 -19.50 4.60 -18.85
N TYR A 75 -19.40 5.74 -19.56
CA TYR A 75 -18.50 5.89 -20.70
C TYR A 75 -17.05 6.05 -20.24
N ILE A 76 -16.82 6.84 -19.20
CA ILE A 76 -15.48 7.00 -18.60
C ILE A 76 -14.94 5.65 -18.10
N ASP A 77 -15.77 4.86 -17.42
CA ASP A 77 -15.40 3.53 -16.93
C ASP A 77 -15.05 2.58 -18.09
N ARG A 78 -15.80 2.63 -19.21
CA ARG A 78 -15.48 1.84 -20.41
C ARG A 78 -14.10 2.19 -21.00
N ILE A 79 -13.78 3.49 -21.08
CA ILE A 79 -12.44 3.95 -21.53
C ILE A 79 -11.36 3.49 -20.53
N ALA A 80 -11.59 3.65 -19.23
CA ALA A 80 -10.68 3.18 -18.18
C ALA A 80 -10.47 1.65 -18.20
N ASN A 81 -11.42 0.89 -18.73
CA ASN A 81 -11.34 -0.56 -18.90
C ASN A 81 -10.80 -1.01 -20.28
N GLY A 82 -10.42 -0.07 -21.15
CA GLY A 82 -9.65 -0.35 -22.38
C GLY A 82 -10.41 -0.16 -23.68
N GLU A 83 -11.65 0.32 -23.61
CA GLU A 83 -12.37 0.74 -24.81
C GLU A 83 -11.81 2.07 -25.35
N THR A 84 -11.92 2.28 -26.67
CA THR A 84 -11.38 3.47 -27.32
C THR A 84 -12.12 4.74 -26.89
N SER A 85 -11.42 5.88 -26.83
CA SER A 85 -12.02 7.16 -26.44
C SER A 85 -13.19 7.59 -27.33
N SER A 86 -13.26 7.09 -28.57
CA SER A 86 -14.30 7.37 -29.58
C SER A 86 -15.74 7.12 -29.12
N ILE A 87 -15.94 6.40 -28.02
CA ILE A 87 -17.25 6.26 -27.40
C ILE A 87 -17.77 7.58 -26.82
N LEU A 88 -16.86 8.46 -26.39
CA LEU A 88 -17.18 9.74 -25.75
C LEU A 88 -16.59 10.94 -26.50
N PHE A 89 -15.38 10.84 -27.06
CA PHE A 89 -14.71 11.92 -27.81
C PHE A 89 -13.74 11.34 -28.86
N ALA A 90 -13.55 12.04 -29.98
CA ALA A 90 -12.80 11.49 -31.12
C ALA A 90 -11.29 11.38 -30.86
N ASP A 91 -10.71 12.34 -30.13
CA ASP A 91 -9.26 12.40 -29.93
C ASP A 91 -8.76 11.29 -28.97
N PRO A 92 -7.53 10.79 -29.14
CA PRO A 92 -6.93 9.88 -28.17
C PRO A 92 -6.77 10.52 -26.80
N ILE A 93 -7.06 9.74 -25.76
CA ILE A 93 -6.79 10.12 -24.37
C ILE A 93 -5.29 9.98 -24.06
N ILE A 94 -4.72 10.99 -23.39
CA ILE A 94 -3.35 10.92 -22.85
C ILE A 94 -3.38 10.35 -21.43
N GLN A 95 -4.30 10.86 -20.61
CA GLN A 95 -4.37 10.56 -19.19
C GLN A 95 -5.76 10.87 -18.63
N PHE A 96 -6.07 10.32 -17.44
CA PHE A 96 -7.13 10.86 -16.59
C PHE A 96 -6.59 11.84 -15.53
N ILE A 97 -7.32 12.92 -15.33
CA ILE A 97 -7.16 13.84 -14.21
C ILE A 97 -8.12 13.43 -13.08
N ARG A 98 -7.57 13.19 -11.89
CA ARG A 98 -8.37 12.91 -10.68
C ARG A 98 -8.84 14.23 -10.08
N SER A 99 -10.12 14.54 -10.24
CA SER A 99 -10.74 15.72 -9.64
C SER A 99 -10.75 15.63 -8.11
N SER A 100 -10.69 16.77 -7.43
CA SER A 100 -10.88 16.83 -5.97
C SER A 100 -12.34 16.64 -5.55
N GLY A 101 -13.29 16.86 -6.47
CA GLY A 101 -14.69 16.53 -6.26
C GLY A 101 -14.92 15.01 -6.29
N THR A 102 -15.71 14.52 -5.35
CA THR A 102 -16.10 13.11 -5.25
C THR A 102 -17.50 12.87 -5.83
N SER A 103 -17.74 11.64 -6.27
CA SER A 103 -19.03 11.11 -6.70
C SER A 103 -19.14 9.69 -6.13
N GLY A 104 -20.13 9.43 -5.28
CA GLY A 104 -20.22 8.17 -4.53
C GLY A 104 -18.99 7.87 -3.66
N GLY A 105 -18.33 8.90 -3.11
CA GLY A 105 -17.12 8.77 -2.28
C GLY A 105 -15.82 8.53 -3.04
N ARG A 106 -15.84 8.46 -4.38
CA ARG A 106 -14.63 8.32 -5.23
C ARG A 106 -14.36 9.59 -6.04
N GLN A 107 -13.09 9.88 -6.31
CA GLN A 107 -12.72 11.02 -7.15
C GLN A 107 -13.16 10.82 -8.60
N LYS A 108 -13.64 11.89 -9.23
CA LYS A 108 -14.03 11.89 -10.64
C LYS A 108 -12.79 11.78 -11.54
N LEU A 109 -12.88 10.96 -12.59
CA LEU A 109 -11.85 10.81 -13.62
C LEU A 109 -12.22 11.68 -14.82
N ILE A 110 -11.44 12.73 -15.08
CA ILE A 110 -11.67 13.63 -16.20
C ILE A 110 -10.64 13.36 -17.30
N PRO A 111 -11.06 13.01 -18.53
CA PRO A 111 -10.12 12.72 -19.60
C PRO A 111 -9.35 13.97 -20.04
N ILE A 112 -8.06 13.82 -20.34
CA ILE A 112 -7.24 14.86 -20.97
C ILE A 112 -6.71 14.37 -22.32
N THR A 113 -6.87 15.22 -23.34
CA THR A 113 -6.33 15.03 -24.70
C THR A 113 -5.20 16.02 -24.95
N ALA A 114 -4.36 15.76 -25.97
CA ALA A 114 -3.26 16.66 -26.34
C ALA A 114 -3.75 18.09 -26.55
N GLU A 115 -4.85 18.27 -27.29
CA GLU A 115 -5.38 19.58 -27.59
C GLU A 115 -5.98 20.29 -26.38
N SER A 116 -6.70 19.57 -25.51
CA SER A 116 -7.20 20.15 -24.26
C SER A 116 -6.06 20.65 -23.37
N PHE A 117 -4.93 19.93 -23.36
CA PHE A 117 -3.74 20.32 -22.63
C PHE A 117 -3.06 21.56 -23.27
N GLU A 118 -2.94 21.60 -24.61
CA GLU A 118 -2.41 22.79 -25.31
C GLU A 118 -3.26 24.05 -25.03
N LYS A 119 -4.59 23.95 -25.10
CA LYS A 119 -5.49 25.06 -24.77
C LYS A 119 -5.29 25.54 -23.31
N GLY A 120 -5.04 24.63 -22.38
CA GLY A 120 -4.68 24.95 -20.99
C GLY A 120 -3.36 25.73 -20.84
N LYS A 121 -2.36 25.51 -21.70
CA LYS A 121 -1.09 26.25 -21.66
C LYS A 121 -1.27 27.73 -21.97
N TYR A 122 -2.13 28.07 -22.94
CA TYR A 122 -2.45 29.47 -23.27
C TYR A 122 -3.06 30.21 -22.07
N HIS A 123 -3.90 29.53 -21.29
CA HIS A 123 -4.47 30.09 -20.08
C HIS A 123 -3.38 30.46 -19.05
N LEU A 124 -2.47 29.53 -18.76
CA LEU A 124 -1.35 29.76 -17.83
C LEU A 124 -0.40 30.88 -18.32
N PHE A 125 -0.17 30.96 -19.62
CA PHE A 125 0.63 32.02 -20.23
C PHE A 125 -0.01 33.41 -20.01
N LEU A 126 -1.32 33.55 -20.25
CA LEU A 126 -2.02 34.82 -20.05
C LEU A 126 -2.08 35.26 -18.57
N VAL A 127 -2.22 34.29 -17.64
CA VAL A 127 -2.11 34.55 -16.19
C VAL A 127 -0.75 35.16 -15.85
N ASP A 128 0.33 34.52 -16.32
CA ASP A 128 1.71 34.96 -16.09
C ASP A 128 1.90 36.39 -16.61
N MET A 129 1.41 36.68 -17.82
CA MET A 129 1.52 38.01 -18.41
C MET A 129 0.78 39.10 -17.64
N VAL A 130 -0.48 38.88 -17.28
CA VAL A 130 -1.30 39.87 -16.57
C VAL A 130 -0.69 40.17 -15.20
N THR A 131 -0.20 39.12 -14.52
CA THR A 131 0.48 39.26 -13.23
C THR A 131 1.73 40.12 -13.38
N LYS A 132 2.59 39.82 -14.35
CA LYS A 132 3.84 40.56 -14.57
C LYS A 132 3.64 42.01 -15.01
N LYS A 133 2.57 42.29 -15.77
CA LYS A 133 2.16 43.67 -16.10
C LYS A 133 1.82 44.48 -14.85
N CYS A 134 1.19 43.86 -13.85
CA CYS A 134 0.81 44.54 -12.61
C CYS A 134 1.99 44.70 -11.64
N PHE A 135 2.91 43.74 -11.62
CA PHE A 135 4.05 43.72 -10.70
C PHE A 135 5.38 43.86 -11.47
N SER A 136 5.71 45.08 -11.89
CA SER A 136 6.95 45.37 -12.64
C SER A 136 8.21 44.85 -11.94
N GLY A 137 9.12 44.24 -12.69
CA GLY A 137 10.36 43.65 -12.19
C GLY A 137 10.17 42.30 -11.46
N SER A 138 9.05 41.62 -11.63
CA SER A 138 8.87 40.23 -11.17
C SER A 138 9.74 39.23 -11.95
N ASP A 139 10.20 39.60 -13.14
CA ASP A 139 11.10 38.80 -13.98
C ASP A 139 12.58 38.86 -13.52
N GLU A 140 12.91 39.77 -12.59
CA GLU A 140 14.27 40.00 -12.09
C GLU A 140 14.63 39.10 -10.89
N GLY A 141 13.70 38.25 -10.45
CA GLY A 141 13.89 37.36 -9.30
C GLY A 141 13.24 35.98 -9.49
N LYS A 142 13.19 35.21 -8.41
CA LYS A 142 12.65 33.85 -8.35
C LYS A 142 11.32 33.80 -7.59
N SER A 143 10.53 32.77 -7.88
CA SER A 143 9.32 32.42 -7.16
C SER A 143 9.58 31.26 -6.20
N LEU A 144 9.25 31.45 -4.92
CA LEU A 144 9.11 30.34 -3.98
C LEU A 144 7.73 29.72 -4.20
N SER A 145 7.67 28.68 -5.03
CA SER A 145 6.41 28.00 -5.39
C SER A 145 6.32 26.66 -4.69
N LEU A 146 5.35 26.50 -3.79
CA LEU A 146 5.14 25.27 -3.03
C LEU A 146 4.23 24.30 -3.79
N TYR A 147 4.85 23.30 -4.42
CA TYR A 147 4.16 22.27 -5.19
C TYR A 147 4.37 20.89 -4.57
N PHE A 148 3.32 20.06 -4.60
CA PHE A 148 3.34 18.74 -3.99
C PHE A 148 2.78 17.70 -4.97
N SER A 149 3.58 16.69 -5.28
CA SER A 149 3.12 15.53 -6.04
C SER A 149 2.24 14.62 -5.19
N LYS A 150 1.29 13.96 -5.84
CA LYS A 150 0.45 12.92 -5.22
C LYS A 150 0.66 11.59 -5.92
N PRO A 151 0.41 10.45 -5.24
CA PRO A 151 0.48 9.15 -5.87
C PRO A 151 -0.45 9.05 -7.09
N GLU A 152 0.09 8.49 -8.17
CA GLU A 152 -0.67 8.15 -9.36
C GLU A 152 -1.31 6.78 -9.20
N ILE A 153 -2.37 6.53 -9.95
CA ILE A 153 -2.95 5.20 -10.09
C ILE A 153 -3.00 4.84 -11.57
N GLU A 154 -2.99 3.56 -11.88
CA GLU A 154 -3.27 3.07 -13.23
C GLU A 154 -4.70 2.53 -13.28
N THR A 155 -5.40 2.85 -14.36
CA THR A 155 -6.68 2.23 -14.69
C THR A 155 -6.46 0.79 -15.17
N PRO A 156 -7.49 -0.07 -15.20
CA PRO A 156 -7.36 -1.45 -15.69
C PRO A 156 -6.77 -1.58 -17.11
N SER A 157 -6.91 -0.56 -17.95
CA SER A 157 -6.31 -0.52 -19.29
C SER A 157 -4.88 0.01 -19.35
N GLY A 158 -4.29 0.39 -18.21
CA GLY A 158 -2.95 0.97 -18.11
C GLY A 158 -2.90 2.49 -18.34
N ILE A 159 -4.04 3.18 -18.53
CA ILE A 159 -4.06 4.65 -18.60
C ILE A 159 -3.79 5.19 -17.19
N VAL A 160 -2.80 6.06 -17.05
CA VAL A 160 -2.47 6.72 -15.78
C VAL A 160 -3.59 7.66 -15.36
N ALA A 161 -3.83 7.79 -14.06
CA ALA A 161 -4.72 8.78 -13.48
C ALA A 161 -4.05 9.48 -12.28
N SER A 162 -3.97 10.80 -12.33
CA SER A 162 -3.34 11.61 -11.27
C SER A 162 -3.96 13.01 -11.17
N PRO A 163 -3.76 13.76 -10.06
CA PRO A 163 -4.16 15.15 -10.01
C PRO A 163 -3.45 15.98 -11.08
N TYR A 164 -4.12 17.02 -11.60
CA TYR A 164 -3.59 17.85 -12.70
C TYR A 164 -2.19 18.40 -12.42
N LEU A 165 -1.93 18.85 -11.18
CA LEU A 165 -0.62 19.40 -10.81
C LEU A 165 0.49 18.34 -10.88
N THR A 166 0.21 17.10 -10.48
CA THR A 166 1.19 15.99 -10.58
C THR A 166 1.51 15.70 -12.04
N PHE A 167 0.50 15.60 -12.89
CA PHE A 167 0.68 15.47 -14.34
C PHE A 167 1.50 16.64 -14.91
N TYR A 168 1.10 17.88 -14.63
CA TYR A 168 1.75 19.09 -15.15
C TYR A 168 3.22 19.18 -14.71
N SER A 169 3.53 18.81 -13.46
CA SER A 169 4.89 18.86 -12.91
C SER A 169 5.90 17.98 -13.66
N LYS A 170 5.42 16.93 -14.33
CA LYS A 170 6.25 15.98 -15.08
C LYS A 170 6.53 16.43 -16.51
N THR A 171 5.83 17.45 -17.00
CA THR A 171 6.00 17.97 -18.37
C THR A 171 7.28 18.78 -18.51
N ASP A 172 7.88 18.75 -19.71
CA ASP A 172 9.15 19.46 -19.96
C ASP A 172 8.99 20.99 -19.85
N ILE A 173 7.82 21.51 -20.23
CA ILE A 173 7.49 22.94 -20.10
C ILE A 173 7.54 23.36 -18.63
N PHE A 174 6.99 22.55 -17.73
CA PHE A 174 7.05 22.85 -16.30
C PHE A 174 8.49 22.80 -15.79
N LYS A 175 9.26 21.77 -16.15
CA LYS A 175 10.67 21.63 -15.74
C LYS A 175 11.53 22.81 -16.20
N ILE A 176 11.35 23.27 -17.44
CA ILE A 176 12.06 24.43 -18.00
C ILE A 176 11.68 25.71 -17.23
N LYS A 177 10.38 25.93 -16.97
CA LYS A 177 9.92 27.09 -16.20
C LYS A 177 10.45 27.05 -14.75
N LEU A 178 10.42 25.88 -14.13
CA LEU A 178 10.88 25.64 -12.77
C LEU A 178 12.38 25.97 -12.63
N ALA A 179 13.22 25.40 -13.49
CA ALA A 179 14.67 25.59 -13.43
C ALA A 179 15.11 27.05 -13.60
N LYS A 180 14.34 27.84 -14.37
CA LYS A 180 14.66 29.24 -14.64
C LYS A 180 14.13 30.21 -13.59
N PHE A 181 12.93 29.97 -13.07
CA PHE A 181 12.19 30.97 -12.30
C PHE A 181 11.81 30.54 -10.88
N CYS A 182 11.99 29.29 -10.48
CA CYS A 182 11.61 28.83 -9.14
C CYS A 182 12.83 28.51 -8.26
N THR A 183 12.66 28.63 -6.95
CA THR A 183 13.73 28.31 -5.98
C THR A 183 13.92 26.80 -5.79
N SER A 184 12.83 26.03 -5.93
CA SER A 184 12.78 24.62 -5.53
C SER A 184 13.14 23.68 -6.69
N PRO A 185 14.07 22.74 -6.50
CA PRO A 185 14.38 21.69 -7.47
C PRO A 185 13.21 20.76 -7.74
N ILE A 186 13.14 20.19 -8.94
CA ILE A 186 12.03 19.31 -9.35
C ILE A 186 11.93 18.07 -8.45
N GLU A 187 13.07 17.54 -8.00
CA GLU A 187 13.15 16.37 -7.14
C GLU A 187 12.43 16.60 -5.80
N THR A 188 12.50 17.83 -5.27
CA THR A 188 11.80 18.19 -4.04
C THR A 188 10.28 18.22 -4.21
N ILE A 189 9.79 18.56 -5.42
CA ILE A 189 8.36 18.60 -5.77
C ILE A 189 7.81 17.19 -6.06
N LEU A 190 8.66 16.31 -6.61
CA LEU A 190 8.32 14.91 -6.91
C LEU A 190 8.41 13.98 -5.69
N CYS A 191 9.02 14.43 -4.59
CA CYS A 191 9.05 13.68 -3.34
C CYS A 191 7.63 13.44 -2.81
N LEU A 192 7.28 12.15 -2.61
CA LEU A 192 5.95 11.74 -2.15
C LEU A 192 5.76 11.97 -0.64
N ASP A 193 6.84 12.11 0.11
CA ASP A 193 6.79 12.53 1.51
C ASP A 193 6.65 14.06 1.59
N ASN A 194 5.42 14.52 1.83
CA ASN A 194 5.13 15.95 1.90
C ASN A 194 5.93 16.68 3.00
N LYS A 195 6.35 15.99 4.07
CA LYS A 195 7.14 16.62 5.14
C LYS A 195 8.56 16.92 4.65
N GLN A 196 9.19 15.94 4.00
CA GLN A 196 10.53 16.11 3.41
C GLN A 196 10.50 17.11 2.26
N SER A 197 9.49 17.00 1.39
CA SER A 197 9.23 17.94 0.30
C SER A 197 9.09 19.38 0.81
N MET A 198 8.23 19.62 1.80
CA MET A 198 8.02 20.96 2.40
C MET A 198 9.31 21.51 2.99
N PHE A 199 10.04 20.71 3.77
CA PHE A 199 11.28 21.13 4.41
C PHE A 199 12.33 21.56 3.38
N CYS A 200 12.57 20.75 2.34
CA CYS A 200 13.53 21.05 1.27
C CYS A 200 13.11 22.28 0.45
N GLN A 201 11.82 22.45 0.14
CA GLN A 201 11.33 23.62 -0.59
C GLN A 201 11.48 24.92 0.20
N LEU A 202 11.18 24.90 1.51
CA LEU A 202 11.40 26.06 2.38
C LEU A 202 12.90 26.37 2.55
N LEU A 203 13.73 25.34 2.73
CA LEU A 203 15.18 25.51 2.86
C LEU A 203 15.79 26.16 1.61
N THR A 204 15.42 25.69 0.42
CA THR A 204 15.87 26.31 -0.85
C THR A 204 15.34 27.74 -1.02
N GLY A 205 14.13 28.02 -0.56
CA GLY A 205 13.55 29.36 -0.51
C GLY A 205 14.28 30.32 0.44
N LEU A 206 14.75 29.83 1.59
CA LEU A 206 15.52 30.62 2.56
C LEU A 206 16.94 30.89 2.07
N LEU A 207 17.59 29.90 1.45
CA LEU A 207 18.94 30.06 0.87
C LEU A 207 18.97 31.09 -0.27
N GLN A 208 17.86 31.24 -1.00
CA GLN A 208 17.71 32.17 -2.11
C GLN A 208 16.85 33.38 -1.74
N ARG A 209 16.75 33.73 -0.45
CA ARG A 209 15.77 34.70 0.05
C ARG A 209 15.81 36.07 -0.62
N ASP A 210 16.99 36.52 -1.02
CA ASP A 210 17.21 37.83 -1.64
C ASP A 210 16.91 37.85 -3.15
N GLU A 211 16.56 36.70 -3.71
CA GLU A 211 16.04 36.57 -5.08
C GLU A 211 14.52 36.40 -5.11
N VAL A 212 13.88 36.05 -3.98
CA VAL A 212 12.44 35.74 -3.96
C VAL A 212 11.60 37.00 -4.12
N VAL A 213 10.88 37.09 -5.23
CA VAL A 213 9.95 38.20 -5.56
C VAL A 213 8.48 37.79 -5.47
N GLN A 214 8.20 36.48 -5.39
CA GLN A 214 6.85 35.94 -5.29
C GLN A 214 6.86 34.70 -4.39
N LEU A 215 5.85 34.60 -3.52
CA LEU A 215 5.51 33.35 -2.83
C LEU A 215 4.23 32.81 -3.47
N SER A 216 4.20 31.53 -3.82
CA SER A 216 3.02 30.96 -4.47
C SER A 216 2.71 29.52 -4.10
N SER A 217 1.43 29.19 -4.18
CA SER A 217 0.92 27.83 -4.16
C SER A 217 -0.50 27.82 -4.76
N ILE A 218 -1.04 26.66 -5.10
CA ILE A 218 -2.38 26.57 -5.69
C ILE A 218 -3.46 27.10 -4.73
N PHE A 219 -3.44 26.68 -3.46
CA PHE A 219 -4.45 27.03 -2.46
C PHE A 219 -3.87 27.72 -1.24
N ALA A 220 -4.57 28.73 -0.70
CA ALA A 220 -4.12 29.50 0.46
C ALA A 220 -3.83 28.63 1.70
N SER A 221 -4.54 27.51 1.86
CA SER A 221 -4.31 26.48 2.86
C SER A 221 -2.88 25.94 2.87
N VAL A 222 -2.25 25.78 1.70
CA VAL A 222 -0.89 25.27 1.55
C VAL A 222 0.11 26.27 2.10
N LEU A 223 -0.06 27.56 1.79
CA LEU A 223 0.77 28.63 2.35
C LEU A 223 0.60 28.71 3.85
N ALA A 224 -0.63 28.63 4.36
CA ALA A 224 -0.88 28.64 5.79
C ALA A 224 -0.16 27.48 6.51
N ARG A 225 -0.22 26.27 5.93
CA ARG A 225 0.56 25.12 6.43
C ARG A 225 2.06 25.33 6.34
N ALA A 226 2.57 25.94 5.27
CA ALA A 226 4.00 26.19 5.10
C ALA A 226 4.53 27.21 6.10
N THR A 227 3.78 28.27 6.37
CA THR A 227 4.09 29.25 7.43
C THR A 227 4.11 28.57 8.80
N LYS A 228 3.12 27.71 9.09
CA LYS A 228 3.10 26.96 10.35
C LYS A 228 4.25 25.96 10.45
N PHE A 229 4.58 25.30 9.35
CA PHE A 229 5.72 24.39 9.27
C PHE A 229 7.03 25.14 9.54
N LEU A 230 7.16 26.36 9.01
CA LEU A 230 8.31 27.21 9.28
C LEU A 230 8.41 27.60 10.76
N GLU A 231 7.31 27.93 11.44
CA GLU A 231 7.28 28.15 12.90
C GLU A 231 7.82 26.95 13.68
N ASP A 232 7.46 25.75 13.26
CA ASP A 232 7.80 24.53 13.98
C ASP A 232 9.26 24.07 13.69
N TYR A 233 9.80 24.40 12.51
CA TYR A 233 11.07 23.87 12.00
C TYR A 233 12.17 24.91 11.74
N TRP A 234 11.94 26.23 11.97
CA TRP A 234 12.94 27.26 11.65
C TRP A 234 14.30 27.02 12.33
N ARG A 235 14.33 26.47 13.56
CA ARG A 235 15.58 26.16 14.27
C ARG A 235 16.43 25.15 13.53
N GLU A 236 15.78 24.12 12.98
CA GLU A 236 16.43 23.06 12.23
C GLU A 236 16.87 23.57 10.84
N LEU A 237 16.03 24.37 10.18
CA LEU A 237 16.40 25.06 8.94
C LEU A 237 17.63 25.96 9.15
N CYS A 238 17.66 26.77 10.21
CA CYS A 238 18.82 27.57 10.60
C CYS A 238 20.05 26.68 10.87
N CYS A 239 19.89 25.54 11.54
CA CYS A 239 20.99 24.60 11.77
C CYS A 239 21.57 24.07 10.45
N ASN A 240 20.73 23.67 9.49
CA ASN A 240 21.18 23.18 8.20
C ASN A 240 21.87 24.27 7.38
N ILE A 241 21.34 25.49 7.39
CA ILE A 241 21.98 26.65 6.73
C ILE A 241 23.34 26.95 7.40
N ARG A 242 23.38 26.97 8.73
CA ARG A 242 24.59 27.29 9.52
C ARG A 242 25.71 26.30 9.27
N THR A 243 25.37 25.01 9.20
CA THR A 243 26.35 23.92 9.11
C THR A 243 26.64 23.48 7.68
N GLY A 244 25.76 23.79 6.72
CA GLY A 244 25.81 23.25 5.37
C GLY A 244 25.40 21.78 5.27
N TYR A 245 24.92 21.15 6.35
CA TYR A 245 24.50 19.75 6.36
C TYR A 245 22.97 19.64 6.40
N LEU A 246 22.44 18.76 5.55
CA LEU A 246 21.01 18.43 5.53
C LEU A 246 20.65 17.50 6.69
N SER A 247 19.44 17.67 7.25
CA SER A 247 18.95 16.84 8.35
C SER A 247 18.78 15.36 7.98
N ASP A 248 19.23 14.45 8.85
CA ASP A 248 19.31 12.99 8.57
C ASP A 248 17.95 12.31 8.33
N TRP A 249 16.85 12.91 8.81
CA TRP A 249 15.50 12.39 8.58
C TRP A 249 14.97 12.68 7.17
N ILE A 250 15.67 13.51 6.38
CA ILE A 250 15.44 13.61 4.94
C ILE A 250 16.08 12.39 4.30
N ILE A 251 15.30 11.32 4.09
CA ILE A 251 15.75 10.03 3.54
C ILE A 251 15.53 9.90 2.03
N ASP A 252 14.65 10.72 1.44
CA ASP A 252 14.32 10.67 0.02
C ASP A 252 15.57 10.94 -0.84
N PRO A 253 15.97 10.01 -1.73
CA PRO A 253 17.18 10.16 -2.53
C PRO A 253 17.17 11.38 -3.44
N GLY A 254 16.00 11.73 -4.01
CA GLY A 254 15.84 12.90 -4.85
C GLY A 254 16.08 14.19 -4.07
N CYS A 255 15.47 14.32 -2.89
CA CYS A 255 15.73 15.43 -1.99
C CYS A 255 17.20 15.51 -1.57
N LYS A 256 17.82 14.40 -1.14
CA LYS A 256 19.23 14.39 -0.74
C LYS A 256 20.15 14.87 -1.86
N ASN A 257 19.99 14.31 -3.05
CA ASN A 257 20.80 14.65 -4.21
C ASN A 257 20.64 16.13 -4.57
N ALA A 258 19.39 16.62 -4.68
CA ALA A 258 19.12 18.02 -4.99
C ALA A 258 19.67 18.98 -3.93
N MET A 259 19.50 18.66 -2.63
CA MET A 259 20.01 19.50 -1.54
C MET A 259 21.54 19.48 -1.47
N SER A 260 22.21 18.37 -1.78
CA SER A 260 23.68 18.31 -1.80
C SER A 260 24.32 19.28 -2.80
N LEU A 261 23.62 19.59 -3.89
CA LEU A 261 24.06 20.55 -4.91
C LEU A 261 23.82 22.01 -4.50
N ILE A 262 22.95 22.25 -3.52
CA ILE A 262 22.54 23.60 -3.09
C ILE A 262 23.19 23.99 -1.75
N LEU A 263 23.21 23.08 -0.77
CA LEU A 263 23.89 23.24 0.51
C LEU A 263 25.39 22.92 0.39
N THR A 264 26.09 23.70 -0.44
CA THR A 264 27.51 23.44 -0.76
C THR A 264 28.48 23.94 0.31
N ARG A 265 28.07 24.90 1.15
CA ARG A 265 28.90 25.49 2.20
C ARG A 265 28.09 25.97 3.41
N PRO A 266 28.69 25.96 4.62
CA PRO A 266 28.12 26.59 5.81
C PRO A 266 27.84 28.09 5.59
N ASN A 267 26.70 28.59 6.07
CA ASN A 267 26.34 30.01 6.04
C ASN A 267 25.77 30.47 7.40
N PRO A 268 26.63 30.69 8.41
CA PRO A 268 26.20 31.09 9.75
C PRO A 268 25.51 32.45 9.78
N GLU A 269 25.97 33.42 8.97
CA GLU A 269 25.41 34.77 8.93
C GLU A 269 23.93 34.77 8.49
N LEU A 270 23.60 34.00 7.44
CA LEU A 270 22.21 33.83 7.01
C LEU A 270 21.37 33.11 8.07
N ALA A 271 21.94 32.10 8.71
CA ALA A 271 21.24 31.37 9.77
C ALA A 271 20.91 32.27 10.98
N ASP A 272 21.85 33.12 11.39
CA ASP A 272 21.68 34.07 12.48
C ASP A 272 20.64 35.15 12.13
N LEU A 273 20.65 35.64 10.88
CA LEU A 273 19.63 36.57 10.38
C LEU A 273 18.22 35.96 10.42
N ILE A 274 18.05 34.73 9.91
CA ILE A 274 16.76 34.03 9.93
C ILE A 274 16.32 33.75 11.36
N GLN A 275 17.25 33.35 12.22
CA GLN A 275 16.99 33.11 13.64
C GLN A 275 16.49 34.38 14.32
N GLN A 276 17.13 35.54 14.10
CA GLN A 276 16.69 36.82 14.67
C GLN A 276 15.27 37.19 14.25
N ILE A 277 14.88 36.88 13.01
CA ILE A 277 13.52 37.14 12.50
C ILE A 277 12.51 36.18 13.15
N CYS A 278 12.84 34.90 13.26
CA CYS A 278 11.92 33.84 13.72
C CYS A 278 11.80 33.74 15.25
N GLU A 279 12.77 34.27 16.02
CA GLU A 279 12.74 34.32 17.49
C GLU A 279 11.81 35.41 18.05
N ASP A 280 11.36 36.35 17.22
CA ASP A 280 10.40 37.37 17.60
C ASP A 280 9.11 36.73 18.16
N LYS A 281 8.53 37.36 19.19
CA LYS A 281 7.27 36.92 19.79
C LYS A 281 6.10 37.09 18.83
N SER A 282 6.19 38.06 17.91
CA SER A 282 5.17 38.30 16.88
C SER A 282 5.67 37.88 15.50
N TRP A 283 4.94 36.97 14.87
CA TRP A 283 5.14 36.55 13.48
C TRP A 283 4.39 37.42 12.46
N GLU A 284 3.83 38.54 12.90
CA GLU A 284 3.22 39.53 12.00
C GLU A 284 4.26 40.01 10.97
N GLY A 285 3.89 39.93 9.69
CA GLY A 285 4.74 40.30 8.57
C GLY A 285 6.01 39.46 8.39
N VAL A 286 6.10 38.27 9.02
CA VAL A 286 7.30 37.42 8.94
C VAL A 286 7.68 37.06 7.50
N ILE A 287 6.70 36.88 6.60
CA ILE A 287 6.97 36.55 5.19
C ILE A 287 7.77 37.69 4.54
N LYS A 288 7.37 38.94 4.78
CA LYS A 288 8.07 40.12 4.28
C LYS A 288 9.47 40.29 4.90
N LYS A 289 9.63 39.93 6.18
CA LYS A 289 10.93 39.98 6.88
C LYS A 289 11.89 38.92 6.31
N LEU A 290 11.41 37.69 6.09
CA LEU A 290 12.20 36.59 5.58
C LEU A 290 12.56 36.76 4.10
N TRP A 291 11.63 37.22 3.27
CA TRP A 291 11.80 37.44 1.84
C TRP A 291 11.60 38.92 1.49
N PRO A 292 12.63 39.77 1.64
CA PRO A 292 12.48 41.22 1.64
C PRO A 292 12.14 41.82 0.29
N LYS A 293 12.42 41.12 -0.81
CA LYS A 293 12.08 41.54 -2.19
C LYS A 293 10.73 41.02 -2.67
N ILE A 294 9.96 40.34 -1.82
CA ILE A 294 8.66 39.81 -2.19
C ILE A 294 7.70 40.94 -2.58
N LYS A 295 7.02 40.77 -3.71
CA LYS A 295 6.09 41.76 -4.29
C LYS A 295 4.63 41.37 -4.08
N PHE A 296 4.33 40.07 -4.12
CA PHE A 296 2.97 39.55 -3.95
C PHE A 296 2.98 38.08 -3.53
N ILE A 297 1.86 37.64 -2.95
CA ILE A 297 1.57 36.24 -2.66
C ILE A 297 0.51 35.77 -3.67
N SER A 298 0.81 34.72 -4.43
CA SER A 298 -0.11 34.19 -5.44
C SER A 298 -0.73 32.87 -4.98
N SER A 299 -2.05 32.88 -4.76
CA SER A 299 -2.79 31.69 -4.39
C SER A 299 -4.30 31.87 -4.57
N ILE A 300 -5.04 30.78 -4.77
CA ILE A 300 -6.50 30.84 -4.76
C ILE A 300 -6.96 31.15 -3.32
N CYS A 301 -7.49 32.36 -3.13
CA CYS A 301 -8.05 32.86 -1.88
C CYS A 301 -9.56 33.17 -1.97
N THR A 302 -10.22 32.77 -3.05
CA THR A 302 -11.67 32.93 -3.25
C THR A 302 -12.45 31.69 -2.79
N GLY A 303 -13.77 31.80 -2.70
CA GLY A 303 -14.64 30.71 -2.26
C GLY A 303 -14.29 30.23 -0.85
N SER A 304 -14.20 28.91 -0.65
CA SER A 304 -13.85 28.32 0.65
C SER A 304 -12.42 28.67 1.12
N MET A 305 -11.54 29.15 0.24
CA MET A 305 -10.17 29.54 0.64
C MET A 305 -10.11 30.95 1.26
N SER A 306 -11.20 31.74 1.16
CA SER A 306 -11.28 33.07 1.76
C SER A 306 -11.08 33.08 3.27
N GLN A 307 -11.37 31.95 3.94
CA GLN A 307 -11.12 31.75 5.37
C GLN A 307 -9.64 31.89 5.79
N TYR A 308 -8.69 31.83 4.84
CA TYR A 308 -7.26 32.01 5.10
C TYR A 308 -6.74 33.43 4.78
N ILE A 309 -7.58 34.34 4.27
CA ILE A 309 -7.17 35.70 3.91
C ILE A 309 -6.55 36.41 5.11
N SER A 310 -7.27 36.48 6.24
CA SER A 310 -6.79 37.16 7.45
C SER A 310 -5.49 36.56 8.00
N PHE A 311 -5.32 35.23 7.87
CA PHE A 311 -4.07 34.56 8.23
C PHE A 311 -2.93 35.05 7.33
N LEU A 312 -3.12 35.03 6.00
CA LEU A 312 -2.09 35.46 5.06
C LEU A 312 -1.80 36.97 5.13
N GLU A 313 -2.78 37.80 5.46
CA GLU A 313 -2.58 39.23 5.72
C GLU A 313 -1.70 39.47 6.95
N TYR A 314 -1.97 38.77 8.05
CA TYR A 314 -1.20 38.85 9.29
C TYR A 314 0.28 38.45 9.06
N TYR A 315 0.52 37.25 8.50
CA TYR A 315 1.90 36.78 8.26
C TYR A 315 2.57 37.48 7.07
N GLY A 316 1.78 37.98 6.12
CA GLY A 316 2.24 38.71 4.93
C GLY A 316 2.73 40.11 5.26
N GLY A 317 2.11 40.82 6.21
CA GLY A 317 2.52 42.18 6.58
C GLY A 317 2.25 43.19 5.46
N GLY A 318 1.05 43.12 4.87
CA GLY A 318 0.60 44.02 3.80
C GLY A 318 1.09 43.67 2.40
N ILE A 319 1.62 42.46 2.18
CA ILE A 319 1.93 41.96 0.83
C ILE A 319 0.60 41.69 0.09
N PRO A 320 0.41 42.18 -1.15
CA PRO A 320 -0.78 41.91 -1.94
C PRO A 320 -1.05 40.41 -2.13
N LEU A 321 -2.29 39.98 -1.87
CA LEU A 321 -2.76 38.62 -2.13
C LEU A 321 -3.43 38.56 -3.50
N VAL A 322 -2.89 37.75 -4.40
CA VAL A 322 -3.34 37.65 -5.79
C VAL A 322 -3.99 36.29 -5.99
N SER A 323 -5.29 36.26 -6.29
CA SER A 323 -5.94 35.09 -6.86
C SER A 323 -5.89 35.15 -8.39
N PRO A 324 -5.04 34.35 -9.05
CA PRO A 324 -4.68 34.60 -10.45
C PRO A 324 -5.70 34.06 -11.46
N SER A 325 -6.35 32.94 -11.17
CA SER A 325 -7.22 32.25 -12.13
C SER A 325 -8.30 31.42 -11.47
N TYR A 326 -9.32 31.12 -12.26
CA TYR A 326 -10.39 30.19 -11.95
C TYR A 326 -10.32 29.01 -12.94
N VAL A 327 -9.98 27.84 -12.41
CA VAL A 327 -9.77 26.59 -13.16
C VAL A 327 -10.31 25.39 -12.39
N SER A 328 -10.65 24.33 -13.11
CA SER A 328 -11.06 23.03 -12.57
C SER A 328 -10.35 21.89 -13.30
N SER A 329 -10.60 20.64 -12.88
CA SER A 329 -10.14 19.47 -13.65
C SER A 329 -10.93 19.32 -14.96
N GLU A 330 -12.16 19.82 -15.00
CA GLU A 330 -13.10 19.77 -16.11
C GLU A 330 -12.81 20.79 -17.21
N ALA A 331 -12.43 22.01 -16.83
CA ALA A 331 -12.11 23.09 -17.77
C ALA A 331 -11.28 24.22 -17.12
N CYS A 332 -10.55 24.96 -17.95
CA CYS A 332 -10.03 26.29 -17.59
C CYS A 332 -11.11 27.33 -17.92
N PHE A 333 -11.44 28.24 -16.99
CA PHE A 333 -12.54 29.18 -17.19
C PHE A 333 -12.07 30.58 -17.51
N GLY A 334 -11.35 31.22 -16.57
CA GLY A 334 -11.02 32.64 -16.67
C GLY A 334 -9.90 33.08 -15.75
N ILE A 335 -9.40 34.29 -15.99
CA ILE A 335 -8.26 34.86 -15.25
C ILE A 335 -8.67 36.15 -14.55
N ASN A 336 -7.96 36.50 -13.48
CA ASN A 336 -8.15 37.78 -12.80
C ASN A 336 -7.38 38.88 -13.55
N LEU A 337 -8.10 39.78 -14.22
CA LEU A 337 -7.52 40.94 -14.91
C LEU A 337 -7.18 42.10 -13.98
N GLN A 338 -7.59 42.04 -12.71
CA GLN A 338 -7.28 43.02 -11.68
C GLN A 338 -6.59 42.34 -10.47
N PRO A 339 -5.33 41.88 -10.60
CA PRO A 339 -4.59 41.18 -9.54
C PRO A 339 -4.50 41.89 -8.19
N LEU A 340 -4.62 43.23 -8.18
CA LEU A 340 -4.55 44.07 -6.99
C LEU A 340 -5.91 44.35 -6.34
N SER A 341 -6.99 43.76 -6.85
CA SER A 341 -8.31 43.87 -6.25
C SER A 341 -8.33 43.28 -4.83
N ASN A 342 -9.27 43.76 -4.00
CA ASN A 342 -9.50 43.16 -2.70
C ASN A 342 -9.78 41.66 -2.88
N PRO A 343 -9.12 40.75 -2.13
CA PRO A 343 -9.33 39.31 -2.20
C PRO A 343 -10.79 38.85 -2.13
N PHE A 344 -11.67 39.61 -1.47
CA PHE A 344 -13.11 39.32 -1.38
C PHE A 344 -13.91 39.72 -2.64
N ASP A 345 -13.38 40.64 -3.46
CA ASP A 345 -14.05 41.23 -4.63
C ASP A 345 -13.52 40.70 -5.96
N VAL A 346 -12.67 39.67 -5.93
CA VAL A 346 -12.03 39.10 -7.12
C VAL A 346 -13.06 38.61 -8.14
N SER A 347 -12.89 39.07 -9.38
CA SER A 347 -13.70 38.66 -10.52
C SER A 347 -12.81 38.09 -11.62
N TYR A 348 -13.22 36.97 -12.22
CA TYR A 348 -12.49 36.27 -13.27
C TYR A 348 -13.13 36.51 -14.63
N THR A 349 -12.35 37.02 -15.58
CA THR A 349 -12.78 37.21 -16.97
C THR A 349 -12.69 35.89 -17.71
N PHE A 350 -13.80 35.40 -18.25
CA PHE A 350 -13.85 34.11 -18.93
C PHE A 350 -13.16 34.14 -20.30
N PHE A 351 -12.56 33.02 -20.68
CA PHE A 351 -11.89 32.81 -21.97
C PHE A 351 -12.71 31.91 -22.89
N PRO A 352 -13.35 32.47 -23.93
CA PRO A 352 -14.33 31.78 -24.76
C PRO A 352 -13.73 30.70 -25.67
N ASN A 353 -12.40 30.58 -25.74
CA ASN A 353 -11.71 29.60 -26.58
C ASN A 353 -11.33 28.30 -25.85
N THR A 354 -11.66 28.17 -24.56
CA THR A 354 -11.22 27.04 -23.72
C THR A 354 -12.24 25.90 -23.69
N ALA A 355 -13.52 26.24 -23.62
CA ALA A 355 -14.67 25.35 -23.68
C ALA A 355 -15.89 26.16 -24.15
N TYR A 356 -16.97 25.48 -24.54
CA TYR A 356 -18.27 26.13 -24.74
C TYR A 356 -19.01 26.20 -23.40
N PHE A 357 -19.50 27.39 -23.04
CA PHE A 357 -20.08 27.70 -21.74
C PHE A 357 -21.56 28.06 -21.85
N GLU A 358 -22.37 27.38 -21.05
CA GLU A 358 -23.76 27.71 -20.79
C GLU A 358 -23.96 28.00 -19.29
N PHE A 359 -25.02 28.74 -18.96
CA PHE A 359 -25.26 29.26 -17.63
C PHE A 359 -26.71 29.02 -17.22
N LEU A 360 -26.91 28.28 -16.13
CA LEU A 360 -28.23 28.02 -15.55
C LEU A 360 -28.56 29.09 -14.51
N PRO A 361 -29.64 29.88 -14.66
CA PRO A 361 -30.01 30.90 -13.68
C PRO A 361 -30.26 30.32 -12.28
N VAL A 362 -29.81 31.03 -11.25
CA VAL A 362 -30.01 30.67 -9.84
C VAL A 362 -30.68 31.84 -9.10
N ASN A 363 -31.88 31.61 -8.56
CA ASN A 363 -32.57 32.63 -7.75
C ASN A 363 -31.98 32.66 -6.33
N LYS A 364 -31.34 33.79 -5.97
CA LYS A 364 -30.95 34.12 -4.59
C LYS A 364 -31.80 35.29 -4.10
N ASP A 365 -33.07 35.05 -3.78
CA ASP A 365 -33.86 36.04 -3.04
C ASP A 365 -33.38 36.07 -1.57
N GLY A 366 -33.31 37.28 -1.00
CA GLY A 366 -32.62 37.59 0.24
C GLY A 366 -33.11 36.81 1.47
N GLY A 367 -32.28 35.89 1.95
CA GLY A 367 -32.48 35.11 3.17
C GLY A 367 -31.81 33.76 3.02
N GLY A 368 -30.63 33.58 3.63
CA GLY A 368 -29.73 32.46 3.39
C GLY A 368 -30.38 31.08 3.44
N ARG A 369 -30.73 30.58 2.25
CA ARG A 369 -30.78 29.18 1.79
C ARG A 369 -31.33 29.23 0.37
N ALA A 370 -30.57 28.76 -0.61
CA ALA A 370 -31.10 28.55 -1.95
C ALA A 370 -32.27 27.55 -1.83
N GLN A 371 -33.51 28.04 -1.91
CA GLN A 371 -34.66 27.17 -2.04
C GLN A 371 -34.58 26.47 -3.39
N GLU A 372 -34.72 25.14 -3.40
CA GLU A 372 -34.88 24.31 -4.59
C GLU A 372 -36.23 24.57 -5.30
N THR A 373 -36.56 25.82 -5.63
CA THR A 373 -37.61 26.08 -6.61
C THR A 373 -36.99 25.92 -8.00
N ARG A 374 -36.99 24.67 -8.49
CA ARG A 374 -36.65 24.30 -9.87
C ARG A 374 -37.73 24.82 -10.84
N THR A 375 -37.75 26.12 -11.10
CA THR A 375 -38.21 26.60 -12.40
C THR A 375 -37.07 26.33 -13.38
N ILE A 376 -37.29 25.47 -14.37
CA ILE A 376 -36.31 25.13 -15.41
C ILE A 376 -36.18 26.35 -16.32
N ASP A 377 -35.42 27.36 -15.89
CA ASP A 377 -35.01 28.42 -16.77
C ASP A 377 -34.01 27.87 -17.79
N LYS A 378 -34.22 28.20 -19.07
CA LYS A 378 -33.37 27.73 -20.16
C LYS A 378 -31.92 28.22 -19.94
N PRO A 379 -30.90 27.36 -20.19
CA PRO A 379 -29.51 27.79 -20.13
C PRO A 379 -29.24 28.97 -21.05
N VAL A 380 -28.43 29.90 -20.57
CA VAL A 380 -28.06 31.13 -21.25
C VAL A 380 -26.63 30.99 -21.77
N ASP A 381 -26.35 31.49 -22.98
CA ASP A 381 -24.98 31.54 -23.53
C ASP A 381 -24.09 32.51 -22.75
N LEU A 382 -22.77 32.30 -22.79
CA LEU A 382 -21.78 33.21 -22.20
C LEU A 382 -22.02 34.69 -22.51
N ALA A 383 -22.35 35.02 -23.76
CA ALA A 383 -22.58 36.39 -24.20
C ALA A 383 -23.89 37.01 -23.67
N ASN A 384 -24.83 36.19 -23.19
CA ASN A 384 -26.19 36.59 -22.85
C ASN A 384 -26.45 36.64 -21.33
N VAL A 385 -25.43 36.38 -20.51
CA VAL A 385 -25.53 36.51 -19.05
C VAL A 385 -25.80 37.96 -18.65
N LYS A 386 -26.52 38.16 -17.54
CA LYS A 386 -26.94 39.50 -17.09
C LYS A 386 -26.16 39.93 -15.86
N LEU A 387 -25.74 41.21 -15.85
CA LEU A 387 -25.06 41.82 -14.73
C LEU A 387 -25.87 41.65 -13.43
N GLY A 388 -25.19 41.28 -12.34
CA GLY A 388 -25.77 41.08 -11.02
C GLY A 388 -26.51 39.75 -10.83
N GLN A 389 -26.77 38.97 -11.90
CA GLN A 389 -27.42 37.67 -11.80
C GLN A 389 -26.44 36.56 -11.40
N TYR A 390 -27.00 35.52 -10.80
CA TYR A 390 -26.29 34.32 -10.36
C TYR A 390 -26.58 33.17 -11.31
N TYR A 391 -25.54 32.42 -11.64
CA TYR A 391 -25.66 31.28 -12.54
C TYR A 391 -24.82 30.10 -12.07
N GLU A 392 -25.29 28.89 -12.31
CA GLU A 392 -24.46 27.70 -12.29
C GLU A 392 -23.82 27.49 -13.68
N VAL A 393 -22.51 27.24 -13.71
CA VAL A 393 -21.78 27.04 -14.97
C VAL A 393 -21.93 25.60 -15.48
N VAL A 394 -22.23 25.51 -16.77
CA VAL A 394 -22.34 24.28 -17.55
C VAL A 394 -21.30 24.32 -18.67
N VAL A 395 -20.53 23.24 -18.83
CA VAL A 395 -19.39 23.21 -19.76
C VAL A 395 -19.57 22.14 -20.83
N THR A 396 -19.13 22.46 -22.04
CA THR A 396 -18.94 21.52 -23.12
C THR A 396 -17.50 21.57 -23.62
N THR A 397 -16.79 20.44 -23.61
CA THR A 397 -15.34 20.36 -23.88
C THR A 397 -15.04 19.42 -25.04
N LEU A 398 -13.85 19.58 -25.64
CA LEU A 398 -13.34 18.66 -26.66
C LEU A 398 -13.14 17.23 -26.14
N ALA A 399 -12.85 17.09 -24.85
CA ALA A 399 -12.62 15.81 -24.17
C ALA A 399 -13.92 15.12 -23.71
N GLY A 400 -15.06 15.46 -24.31
CA GLY A 400 -16.27 14.65 -24.18
C GLY A 400 -17.15 14.94 -22.96
N LEU A 401 -16.93 16.07 -22.28
CA LEU A 401 -17.92 16.59 -21.35
C LEU A 401 -18.92 17.40 -22.16
N TYR A 402 -20.19 16.98 -22.28
CA TYR A 402 -21.21 17.68 -23.06
C TYR A 402 -22.32 18.18 -22.15
N ARG A 403 -22.52 19.51 -22.11
CA ARG A 403 -23.45 20.19 -21.18
C ARG A 403 -23.32 19.67 -19.74
N TYR A 404 -22.08 19.50 -19.30
CA TYR A 404 -21.75 18.96 -18.00
C TYR A 404 -21.86 20.04 -16.92
N ARG A 405 -22.60 19.75 -15.85
CA ARG A 405 -22.73 20.62 -14.67
C ARG A 405 -21.48 20.54 -13.81
N VAL A 406 -20.77 21.65 -13.69
CA VAL A 406 -19.59 21.76 -12.82
C VAL A 406 -20.01 21.81 -11.34
N GLY A 407 -21.18 22.41 -11.09
CA GLY A 407 -21.74 22.66 -9.76
C GLY A 407 -21.28 23.98 -9.13
N ASP A 408 -20.51 24.80 -9.84
CA ASP A 408 -20.04 26.09 -9.33
C ASP A 408 -21.06 27.20 -9.65
N VAL A 409 -21.40 28.00 -8.65
CA VAL A 409 -22.30 29.16 -8.75
C VAL A 409 -21.46 30.43 -8.84
N LEU A 410 -21.75 31.23 -9.84
CA LEU A 410 -21.01 32.43 -10.22
C LEU A 410 -21.95 33.63 -10.28
N LYS A 411 -21.47 34.79 -9.83
CA LYS A 411 -22.19 36.07 -9.96
C LYS A 411 -21.54 36.89 -11.07
N VAL A 412 -22.33 37.41 -12.01
CA VAL A 412 -21.82 38.35 -13.02
C VAL A 412 -21.56 39.70 -12.36
N THR A 413 -20.30 40.14 -12.32
CA THR A 413 -19.88 41.40 -11.69
C THR A 413 -19.53 42.49 -12.70
N GLY A 414 -19.29 42.12 -13.95
CA GLY A 414 -18.92 43.07 -14.99
C GLY A 414 -18.65 42.39 -16.31
N PHE A 415 -18.11 43.17 -17.26
CA PHE A 415 -17.66 42.70 -18.56
C PHE A 415 -16.32 43.36 -18.87
N TYR A 416 -15.38 42.59 -19.38
CA TYR A 416 -14.17 43.11 -20.01
C TYR A 416 -14.32 42.92 -21.52
N ASN A 417 -14.41 44.04 -22.25
CA ASN A 417 -14.89 44.04 -23.63
C ASN A 417 -16.27 43.35 -23.72
N LYS A 418 -16.40 42.29 -24.53
CA LYS A 418 -17.63 41.49 -24.63
C LYS A 418 -17.62 40.22 -23.76
N SER A 419 -16.53 39.95 -23.04
CA SER A 419 -16.44 38.76 -22.19
C SER A 419 -16.91 39.06 -20.76
N PRO A 420 -17.82 38.26 -20.19
CA PRO A 420 -18.28 38.45 -18.82
C PRO A 420 -17.19 38.19 -17.78
N GLN A 421 -17.30 38.91 -16.66
CA GLN A 421 -16.51 38.72 -15.46
C GLN A 421 -17.38 38.13 -14.37
N PHE A 422 -16.86 37.09 -13.72
CA PHE A 422 -17.58 36.32 -12.71
C PHE A 422 -16.86 36.32 -11.38
N GLN A 423 -17.59 36.63 -10.32
CA GLN A 423 -17.16 36.36 -8.95
C GLN A 423 -17.62 34.95 -8.57
N PHE A 424 -16.69 34.14 -8.05
CA PHE A 424 -17.01 32.82 -7.51
C PHE A 424 -17.82 32.97 -6.22
N VAL A 425 -18.97 32.30 -6.12
CA VAL A 425 -19.86 32.40 -4.96
C VAL A 425 -19.71 31.15 -4.09
N GLU A 426 -20.06 29.99 -4.63
CA GLU A 426 -19.99 28.72 -3.91
C GLU A 426 -19.98 27.55 -4.90
N ARG A 427 -19.64 26.36 -4.39
CA ARG A 427 -19.88 25.11 -5.09
C ARG A 427 -21.10 24.43 -4.45
N GLN A 428 -22.13 24.14 -5.25
CA GLN A 428 -23.35 23.50 -4.78
C GLN A 428 -23.04 22.19 -4.06
N ASN A 429 -23.85 21.89 -3.05
CA ASN A 429 -23.82 20.68 -2.24
C ASN A 429 -22.54 20.48 -1.40
N VAL A 430 -21.64 21.46 -1.31
CA VAL A 430 -20.47 21.40 -0.42
C VAL A 430 -20.81 22.05 0.92
N VAL A 431 -20.69 21.27 2.01
CA VAL A 431 -20.95 21.72 3.39
C VAL A 431 -19.66 22.03 4.13
N LEU A 432 -18.61 21.23 3.95
CA LEU A 432 -17.32 21.40 4.64
C LEU A 432 -16.14 21.31 3.66
N SER A 433 -15.14 22.17 3.91
CA SER A 433 -13.86 22.20 3.16
C SER A 433 -12.80 22.96 3.98
N ILE A 434 -11.64 22.34 4.18
CA ILE A 434 -10.43 22.89 4.81
C ILE A 434 -9.34 23.10 3.75
N ASP A 435 -9.19 22.16 2.81
CA ASP A 435 -8.24 22.21 1.69
C ASP A 435 -8.94 21.89 0.35
N ALA A 436 -8.40 20.95 -0.42
CA ALA A 436 -8.97 20.55 -1.71
C ALA A 436 -10.23 19.67 -1.56
N GLU A 437 -10.43 19.04 -0.40
CA GLU A 437 -11.54 18.14 -0.16
C GLU A 437 -12.87 18.89 -0.06
N LYS A 438 -13.92 18.26 -0.56
CA LYS A 438 -15.28 18.81 -0.63
C LYS A 438 -16.22 17.78 -0.03
N THR A 439 -16.67 18.01 1.20
CA THR A 439 -17.60 17.12 1.90
C THR A 439 -19.02 17.61 1.70
N THR A 440 -19.89 16.73 1.21
CA THR A 440 -21.30 17.06 0.96
C THR A 440 -22.19 16.81 2.19
N GLU A 441 -23.43 17.29 2.16
CA GLU A 441 -24.42 17.00 3.21
C GLU A 441 -24.72 15.49 3.28
N GLU A 442 -24.72 14.81 2.13
CA GLU A 442 -24.91 13.36 2.07
C GLU A 442 -23.75 12.62 2.73
N ASP A 443 -22.51 13.02 2.46
CA ASP A 443 -21.32 12.43 3.10
C ASP A 443 -21.37 12.64 4.61
N LEU A 444 -21.72 13.85 5.05
CA LEU A 444 -21.89 14.18 6.47
C LEU A 444 -23.00 13.35 7.11
N SER A 445 -24.17 13.26 6.47
CA SER A 445 -25.31 12.48 6.96
C SER A 445 -24.98 10.98 7.07
N LYS A 446 -24.24 10.43 6.10
CA LYS A 446 -23.71 9.06 6.15
C LYS A 446 -22.75 8.88 7.33
N ALA A 447 -21.79 9.78 7.51
CA ALA A 447 -20.86 9.74 8.63
C ALA A 447 -21.58 9.78 9.99
N ILE A 448 -22.58 10.66 10.13
CA ILE A 448 -23.42 10.75 11.34
C ILE A 448 -24.24 9.48 11.54
N THR A 449 -24.85 8.94 10.49
CA THR A 449 -25.65 7.72 10.55
C THR A 449 -24.81 6.52 10.99
N ASN A 450 -23.57 6.42 10.50
CA ASN A 450 -22.62 5.38 10.89
C ASN A 450 -22.18 5.50 12.36
N ALA A 451 -22.25 6.70 12.95
CA ALA A 451 -21.89 6.92 14.34
C ALA A 451 -23.05 6.64 15.32
N LYS A 452 -24.31 6.70 14.89
CA LYS A 452 -25.49 6.42 15.74
C LYS A 452 -25.43 5.07 16.47
N PRO A 453 -25.05 3.93 15.84
CA PRO A 453 -24.94 2.64 16.53
C PRO A 453 -23.93 2.60 17.68
N ILE A 454 -22.98 3.54 17.74
CA ILE A 454 -22.04 3.66 18.86
C ILE A 454 -22.73 4.21 20.11
N LEU A 455 -23.73 5.10 19.93
CA LEU A 455 -24.46 5.78 21.00
C LEU A 455 -25.60 4.93 21.58
N GLU A 456 -26.23 4.09 20.75
CA GLU A 456 -27.41 3.29 21.12
C GLU A 456 -27.22 2.39 22.36
N PRO A 457 -26.10 1.66 22.55
CA PRO A 457 -25.89 0.81 23.73
C PRO A 457 -25.81 1.59 25.05
N PHE A 458 -25.58 2.90 24.98
CA PHE A 458 -25.54 3.79 26.14
C PHE A 458 -26.89 4.46 26.41
N GLY A 459 -27.92 4.13 25.62
CA GLY A 459 -29.22 4.79 25.69
C GLY A 459 -29.17 6.25 25.22
N ILE A 460 -28.15 6.65 24.46
CA ILE A 460 -27.96 8.01 23.96
C ILE A 460 -28.51 8.08 22.52
N MET A 461 -29.33 9.09 22.26
CA MET A 461 -29.92 9.38 20.97
C MET A 461 -29.40 10.73 20.46
N LEU A 462 -28.94 10.76 19.21
CA LEU A 462 -28.64 12.00 18.49
C LEU A 462 -29.94 12.61 17.97
N THR A 463 -30.31 13.80 18.45
CA THR A 463 -31.53 14.51 18.06
C THR A 463 -31.29 15.44 16.88
N ALA A 464 -30.19 16.18 16.91
CA ALA A 464 -29.79 17.10 15.86
C ALA A 464 -28.27 17.15 15.73
N TYR A 465 -27.78 17.59 14.58
CA TYR A 465 -26.37 17.91 14.40
C TYR A 465 -26.19 19.13 13.51
N SER A 466 -25.04 19.78 13.65
CA SER A 466 -24.56 20.81 12.75
C SER A 466 -23.04 20.69 12.59
N SER A 467 -22.43 21.44 11.69
CA SER A 467 -21.00 21.33 11.40
C SER A 467 -20.38 22.66 10.99
N TYR A 468 -19.08 22.79 11.21
CA TYR A 468 -18.28 23.98 10.90
C TYR A 468 -16.84 23.60 10.52
N SER A 469 -16.24 24.33 9.57
CA SER A 469 -14.81 24.25 9.24
C SER A 469 -14.02 25.17 10.18
N ASP A 470 -13.30 24.60 11.16
CA ASP A 470 -12.45 25.34 12.10
C ASP A 470 -11.03 25.50 11.53
N THR A 471 -10.69 26.74 11.19
CA THR A 471 -9.35 27.14 10.73
C THR A 471 -8.53 27.89 11.78
N SER A 472 -8.99 27.93 13.04
CA SER A 472 -8.23 28.56 14.14
C SER A 472 -6.94 27.80 14.48
N SER A 473 -6.89 26.50 14.18
CA SER A 473 -5.68 25.67 14.23
C SER A 473 -5.21 25.31 12.83
N ILE A 474 -3.90 25.11 12.63
CA ILE A 474 -3.32 24.64 11.37
C ILE A 474 -2.61 23.30 11.60
N PRO A 475 -2.98 22.21 10.89
CA PRO A 475 -4.04 22.15 9.88
C PRO A 475 -5.43 22.39 10.49
N GLY A 476 -6.33 22.98 9.69
CA GLY A 476 -7.73 23.15 10.06
C GLY A 476 -8.44 21.80 10.20
N ARG A 477 -9.62 21.80 10.82
CA ARG A 477 -10.39 20.59 11.13
C ARG A 477 -11.89 20.81 11.00
N TYR A 478 -12.64 19.72 10.84
CA TYR A 478 -14.10 19.78 10.95
C TYR A 478 -14.52 19.73 12.42
N VAL A 479 -15.49 20.57 12.78
CA VAL A 479 -16.15 20.58 14.08
C VAL A 479 -17.60 20.17 13.87
N LEU A 480 -18.02 19.11 14.56
CA LEU A 480 -19.41 18.65 14.55
C LEU A 480 -20.06 19.00 15.88
N PHE A 481 -21.20 19.69 15.81
CA PHE A 481 -22.05 19.99 16.96
C PHE A 481 -23.15 18.95 17.02
N TRP A 482 -23.22 18.19 18.11
CA TRP A 482 -24.22 17.14 18.30
C TRP A 482 -25.14 17.50 19.45
N GLU A 483 -26.45 17.47 19.20
CA GLU A 483 -27.47 17.52 20.23
C GLU A 483 -27.84 16.09 20.62
N LEU A 484 -27.67 15.76 21.89
CA LEU A 484 -27.78 14.40 22.42
C LEU A 484 -28.81 14.34 23.54
N LYS A 485 -29.59 13.26 23.57
CA LYS A 485 -30.65 13.02 24.56
C LYS A 485 -30.61 11.58 25.08
N MET A 486 -30.92 11.38 26.35
CA MET A 486 -31.13 10.03 26.89
C MET A 486 -32.48 9.46 26.46
N LYS A 487 -32.52 8.19 26.04
CA LYS A 487 -33.74 7.51 25.63
C LYS A 487 -34.69 7.40 26.84
N GLY A 488 -35.80 8.14 26.80
CA GLY A 488 -36.80 8.17 27.88
C GLY A 488 -36.57 9.22 28.99
N SER A 489 -35.58 10.13 28.87
CA SER A 489 -35.39 11.27 29.79
C SER A 489 -35.06 12.56 29.01
N ASN A 490 -35.36 13.72 29.59
CA ASN A 490 -34.89 15.02 29.10
C ASN A 490 -33.51 15.42 29.68
N ASP A 491 -32.90 14.58 30.51
CA ASP A 491 -31.58 14.85 31.09
C ASP A 491 -30.47 14.71 30.05
N LEU A 492 -29.47 15.61 30.15
CA LEU A 492 -28.24 15.55 29.38
C LEU A 492 -27.46 14.27 29.72
N PRO A 493 -27.04 13.47 28.71
CA PRO A 493 -26.26 12.27 28.96
C PRO A 493 -24.90 12.62 29.58
N LYS A 494 -24.47 11.87 30.61
CA LYS A 494 -23.07 11.90 31.06
C LYS A 494 -22.20 11.27 29.98
N LEU A 495 -21.53 12.12 29.21
CA LEU A 495 -20.67 11.74 28.10
C LEU A 495 -19.27 11.40 28.58
N ASP A 496 -18.84 10.15 28.38
CA ASP A 496 -17.44 9.76 28.49
C ASP A 496 -16.72 10.29 27.25
N ALA A 497 -15.64 11.07 27.44
CA ALA A 497 -14.83 11.61 26.34
C ALA A 497 -14.35 10.51 25.38
N LYS A 498 -14.19 9.28 25.86
CA LYS A 498 -13.80 8.12 25.05
C LYS A 498 -14.87 7.65 24.08
N ILE A 499 -16.15 7.77 24.43
CA ILE A 499 -17.28 7.43 23.54
C ILE A 499 -17.33 8.45 22.39
N MET A 500 -17.13 9.73 22.70
CA MET A 500 -17.08 10.79 21.69
C MET A 500 -15.85 10.67 20.78
N GLU A 501 -14.71 10.24 21.33
CA GLU A 501 -13.52 9.91 20.54
C GLU A 501 -13.82 8.73 19.58
N GLU A 502 -14.47 7.66 20.05
CA GLU A 502 -14.94 6.54 19.19
C GLU A 502 -15.89 6.99 18.07
N CYS A 503 -16.79 7.95 18.34
CA CYS A 503 -17.67 8.55 17.33
C CYS A 503 -16.92 9.39 16.29
N CYS A 504 -15.75 9.95 16.63
CA CYS A 504 -14.88 10.68 15.72
C CYS A 504 -13.91 9.76 14.95
N TYR A 505 -13.81 8.48 15.33
CA TYR A 505 -13.00 7.50 14.62
C TYR A 505 -13.81 6.84 13.49
N ILE A 506 -13.17 6.69 12.33
CA ILE A 506 -13.71 5.97 11.17
C ILE A 506 -13.84 4.48 11.54
N LYS A 507 -14.98 4.11 12.14
CA LYS A 507 -15.46 2.73 12.32
C LYS A 507 -15.65 2.01 10.96
N GLU A 508 -15.74 2.80 9.89
CA GLU A 508 -15.97 2.41 8.50
C GLU A 508 -14.92 1.42 7.98
N ILE A 509 -13.63 1.57 8.24
CA ILE A 509 -12.62 0.63 7.70
C ILE A 509 -12.79 -0.76 8.32
N TYR A 510 -13.02 -0.83 9.63
CA TYR A 510 -13.16 -2.11 10.32
C TYR A 510 -14.49 -2.79 10.00
N GLU A 511 -15.60 -2.06 10.05
CA GLU A 511 -16.91 -2.62 9.70
C GLU A 511 -17.00 -2.96 8.21
N ASN A 512 -16.46 -2.13 7.31
CA ASN A 512 -16.41 -2.47 5.88
C ASN A 512 -15.55 -3.70 5.64
N VAL A 513 -14.38 -3.83 6.27
CA VAL A 513 -13.52 -5.01 6.10
C VAL A 513 -14.16 -6.28 6.67
N MET A 514 -14.81 -6.19 7.83
CA MET A 514 -15.54 -7.33 8.38
C MET A 514 -16.77 -7.68 7.54
N ASN A 515 -17.50 -6.69 7.00
CA ASN A 515 -18.61 -6.91 6.06
C ASN A 515 -18.11 -7.55 4.76
N ILE A 516 -16.95 -7.14 4.25
CA ILE A 516 -16.29 -7.78 3.10
C ILE A 516 -15.95 -9.24 3.43
N LEU A 517 -15.42 -9.53 4.62
CA LEU A 517 -15.13 -10.90 5.03
C LEU A 517 -16.40 -11.75 5.15
N GLU A 518 -17.47 -11.20 5.73
CA GLU A 518 -18.78 -11.87 5.82
C GLU A 518 -19.36 -12.13 4.43
N ASP A 519 -19.28 -11.16 3.51
CA ASP A 519 -19.72 -11.29 2.12
C ASP A 519 -18.92 -12.36 1.37
N ILE A 520 -17.58 -12.29 1.46
CA ILE A 520 -16.66 -13.24 0.83
C ILE A 520 -16.95 -14.67 1.28
N THR A 521 -17.13 -14.88 2.59
CA THR A 521 -17.35 -16.23 3.15
C THR A 521 -18.78 -16.72 2.98
N SER A 522 -19.78 -15.84 2.89
CA SER A 522 -21.18 -16.19 2.63
C SER A 522 -21.46 -16.51 1.16
N ASN A 523 -20.74 -15.86 0.25
CA ASN A 523 -20.89 -16.01 -1.20
C ASN A 523 -19.81 -16.91 -1.84
N ALA A 524 -19.18 -17.78 -1.04
CA ALA A 524 -18.05 -18.61 -1.45
C ALA A 524 -18.23 -19.36 -2.79
N HIS A 525 -19.40 -19.98 -3.02
CA HIS A 525 -19.69 -20.69 -4.28
C HIS A 525 -19.66 -19.75 -5.48
N LYS A 526 -20.39 -18.64 -5.40
CA LYS A 526 -20.50 -17.66 -6.49
C LYS A 526 -19.14 -17.01 -6.78
N LEU A 527 -18.39 -16.68 -5.73
CA LEU A 527 -17.06 -16.09 -5.87
C LEU A 527 -16.06 -17.05 -6.52
N GLN A 528 -16.07 -18.34 -6.19
CA GLN A 528 -15.21 -19.32 -6.87
C GLN A 528 -15.51 -19.44 -8.36
N GLU A 529 -16.78 -19.33 -8.76
CA GLU A 529 -17.16 -19.33 -10.18
C GLU A 529 -16.70 -18.04 -10.87
N GLN A 530 -16.95 -16.88 -10.27
CA GLN A 530 -16.50 -15.59 -10.80
C GLN A 530 -14.98 -15.51 -10.94
N VAL A 531 -14.23 -15.97 -9.93
CA VAL A 531 -12.77 -15.99 -9.97
C VAL A 531 -12.26 -16.90 -11.09
N LEU A 532 -12.85 -18.09 -11.27
CA LEU A 532 -12.45 -18.98 -12.36
C LEU A 532 -12.79 -18.37 -13.72
N GLU A 533 -13.98 -17.80 -13.89
CA GLU A 533 -14.39 -17.11 -15.12
C GLU A 533 -13.46 -15.94 -15.45
N GLU A 534 -13.07 -15.14 -14.45
CA GLU A 534 -12.10 -14.04 -14.62
C GLU A 534 -10.74 -14.57 -15.06
N ILE A 535 -10.21 -15.61 -14.40
CA ILE A 535 -8.92 -16.20 -14.77
C ILE A 535 -8.95 -16.73 -16.20
N LEU A 536 -9.99 -17.48 -16.56
CA LEU A 536 -10.13 -18.07 -17.89
C LEU A 536 -10.30 -17.01 -18.96
N LYS A 537 -11.11 -15.97 -18.71
CA LYS A 537 -11.32 -14.86 -19.64
C LYS A 537 -10.04 -14.07 -19.85
N SER A 538 -9.35 -13.71 -18.77
CA SER A 538 -8.13 -12.90 -18.83
C SER A 538 -6.98 -13.65 -19.51
N ASN A 539 -6.87 -14.97 -19.31
CA ASN A 539 -5.77 -15.76 -19.83
C ASN A 539 -6.13 -16.62 -21.07
N ALA A 540 -7.33 -16.48 -21.64
CA ALA A 540 -7.81 -17.31 -22.75
C ALA A 540 -6.83 -17.36 -23.93
N GLY A 541 -6.22 -16.22 -24.27
CA GLY A 541 -5.27 -16.08 -25.38
C GLY A 541 -3.84 -16.54 -25.06
N THR A 542 -3.58 -17.12 -23.90
CA THR A 542 -2.24 -17.60 -23.54
C THR A 542 -1.88 -18.88 -24.28
N GLU A 543 -0.58 -19.07 -24.55
CA GLU A 543 -0.08 -20.29 -25.21
C GLU A 543 -0.52 -21.55 -24.45
N TYR A 544 -0.48 -21.52 -23.12
CA TYR A 544 -0.86 -22.65 -22.29
C TYR A 544 -2.35 -22.99 -22.40
N LEU A 545 -3.25 -22.02 -22.19
CA LEU A 545 -4.69 -22.29 -22.22
C LEU A 545 -5.22 -22.55 -23.64
N SER A 546 -4.63 -21.93 -24.67
CA SER A 546 -5.03 -22.15 -26.07
C SER A 546 -4.90 -23.62 -26.50
N ARG A 547 -4.00 -24.39 -25.87
CA ARG A 547 -3.83 -25.84 -26.12
C ARG A 547 -5.04 -26.66 -25.65
N PHE A 548 -5.76 -26.18 -24.64
CA PHE A 548 -6.90 -26.88 -24.03
C PHE A 548 -8.26 -26.31 -24.48
N PHE A 549 -8.27 -25.10 -25.06
CA PHE A 549 -9.46 -24.41 -25.54
C PHE A 549 -9.27 -23.83 -26.96
N PRO A 550 -9.13 -24.68 -28.00
CA PRO A 550 -8.87 -24.22 -29.37
C PRO A 550 -9.99 -23.37 -29.99
N ASN A 551 -11.21 -23.44 -29.45
CA ASN A 551 -12.37 -22.65 -29.89
C ASN A 551 -12.64 -21.41 -29.02
N GLY A 552 -11.78 -21.12 -28.04
CA GLY A 552 -11.89 -19.95 -27.15
C GLY A 552 -13.03 -19.98 -26.11
N GLN A 553 -13.91 -20.98 -26.14
CA GLN A 553 -14.93 -21.17 -25.10
C GLN A 553 -14.34 -21.96 -23.93
N ALA A 554 -14.18 -21.28 -22.79
CA ALA A 554 -13.75 -21.87 -21.54
C ALA A 554 -14.80 -21.59 -20.46
N ASP A 555 -15.46 -22.64 -19.98
CA ASP A 555 -16.36 -22.62 -18.83
C ASP A 555 -15.82 -23.56 -17.75
N LYS A 556 -16.43 -23.55 -16.55
CA LYS A 556 -15.98 -24.38 -15.43
C LYS A 556 -15.95 -25.88 -15.76
N GLN A 557 -16.88 -26.38 -16.56
CA GLN A 557 -16.99 -27.81 -16.85
C GLN A 557 -15.94 -28.25 -17.89
N SER A 558 -15.77 -27.47 -18.95
CA SER A 558 -14.73 -27.68 -19.95
C SER A 558 -13.34 -27.49 -19.35
N PHE A 559 -13.16 -26.55 -18.41
CA PHE A 559 -11.92 -26.39 -17.64
C PHE A 559 -11.56 -27.64 -16.84
N LYS A 560 -12.50 -28.16 -16.03
CA LYS A 560 -12.26 -29.37 -15.24
C LYS A 560 -12.01 -30.62 -16.10
N THR A 561 -12.53 -30.64 -17.31
CA THR A 561 -12.42 -31.77 -18.24
C THR A 561 -11.13 -31.72 -19.05
N ASN A 562 -10.76 -30.54 -19.55
CA ASN A 562 -9.69 -30.38 -20.55
C ASN A 562 -8.34 -30.02 -19.92
N VAL A 563 -8.34 -29.26 -18.81
CA VAL A 563 -7.09 -28.80 -18.19
C VAL A 563 -6.62 -29.85 -17.17
N PRO A 564 -5.41 -30.41 -17.31
CA PRO A 564 -4.90 -31.43 -16.39
C PRO A 564 -4.48 -30.82 -15.05
N ILE A 565 -4.49 -31.66 -14.01
CA ILE A 565 -3.84 -31.33 -12.74
C ILE A 565 -2.33 -31.50 -12.93
N ILE A 566 -1.57 -30.47 -12.55
CA ILE A 566 -0.13 -30.38 -12.83
C ILE A 566 0.70 -30.15 -11.57
N THR A 567 1.99 -30.41 -11.70
CA THR A 567 3.05 -30.09 -10.75
C THR A 567 3.96 -29.00 -11.32
N TYR A 568 4.98 -28.60 -10.57
CA TYR A 568 5.94 -27.59 -11.04
C TYR A 568 6.73 -28.05 -12.26
N GLU A 569 7.07 -29.33 -12.37
CA GLU A 569 7.87 -29.84 -13.49
C GLU A 569 7.12 -29.75 -14.82
N ASP A 570 5.79 -29.85 -14.80
CA ASP A 570 4.96 -29.75 -16.00
C ASP A 570 4.95 -28.31 -16.57
N ILE A 571 5.10 -27.30 -15.70
CA ILE A 571 5.11 -25.88 -16.11
C ILE A 571 6.50 -25.27 -16.18
N LYS A 572 7.52 -25.95 -15.65
CA LYS A 572 8.90 -25.48 -15.64
C LYS A 572 9.41 -25.05 -17.03
N PRO A 573 9.16 -25.79 -18.13
CA PRO A 573 9.62 -25.35 -19.45
C PRO A 573 9.07 -23.97 -19.87
N TYR A 574 7.84 -23.64 -19.47
CA TYR A 574 7.23 -22.34 -19.73
C TYR A 574 7.83 -21.25 -18.84
N ILE A 575 8.04 -21.57 -17.56
CA ILE A 575 8.68 -20.65 -16.60
C ILE A 575 10.10 -20.31 -17.03
N ASP A 576 10.88 -21.29 -17.48
CA ASP A 576 12.26 -21.10 -17.95
C ASP A 576 12.29 -20.19 -19.18
N ARG A 577 11.37 -20.39 -20.15
CA ARG A 577 11.22 -19.53 -21.33
C ARG A 577 10.95 -18.08 -20.94
N ILE A 578 10.00 -17.87 -20.03
CA ILE A 578 9.68 -16.54 -19.51
C ILE A 578 10.88 -15.93 -18.76
N ALA A 579 11.56 -16.70 -17.91
CA ALA A 579 12.71 -16.24 -17.14
C ALA A 579 13.90 -15.85 -18.04
N ASN A 580 14.02 -16.48 -19.21
CA ASN A 580 15.00 -16.15 -20.25
C ASN A 580 14.60 -14.95 -21.12
N GLY A 581 13.51 -14.24 -20.79
CA GLY A 581 13.09 -13.01 -21.45
C GLY A 581 12.16 -13.20 -22.64
N GLU A 582 11.55 -14.37 -22.82
CA GLU A 582 10.55 -14.59 -23.86
C GLU A 582 9.25 -13.83 -23.52
N THR A 583 8.90 -12.85 -24.36
CA THR A 583 7.83 -11.86 -24.13
C THR A 583 6.40 -12.15 -24.66
N PRO A 584 6.05 -13.23 -25.40
CA PRO A 584 4.63 -13.55 -25.61
C PRO A 584 3.92 -14.02 -24.33
N SER A 585 2.60 -13.89 -24.30
CA SER A 585 1.69 -14.33 -23.23
C SER A 585 1.69 -15.86 -23.07
N ILE A 586 2.74 -16.44 -22.47
CA ILE A 586 2.93 -17.89 -22.36
C ILE A 586 1.97 -18.53 -21.34
N LEU A 587 2.06 -18.13 -20.07
CA LEU A 587 1.22 -18.64 -18.96
C LEU A 587 0.11 -17.67 -18.54
N LEU A 588 0.33 -16.37 -18.74
CA LEU A 588 -0.59 -15.29 -18.39
C LEU A 588 -0.58 -14.20 -19.46
N ALA A 589 -1.71 -13.51 -19.61
CA ALA A 589 -1.85 -12.45 -20.62
C ALA A 589 -1.07 -11.17 -20.26
N TYR A 590 -0.87 -10.92 -18.96
CA TYR A 590 -0.25 -9.71 -18.43
C TYR A 590 1.27 -9.83 -18.30
N ARG A 591 1.95 -8.68 -18.35
CA ARG A 591 3.41 -8.60 -18.17
C ARG A 591 3.82 -9.02 -16.76
N ILE A 592 4.75 -9.96 -16.66
CA ILE A 592 5.41 -10.33 -15.40
C ILE A 592 6.37 -9.22 -14.99
N THR A 593 6.29 -8.78 -13.75
CA THR A 593 7.17 -7.76 -13.16
C THR A 593 8.32 -8.39 -12.39
N GLN A 594 8.12 -9.56 -11.78
CA GLN A 594 9.12 -10.26 -10.98
C GLN A 594 8.78 -11.75 -10.80
N PHE A 595 9.76 -12.53 -10.34
CA PHE A 595 9.57 -13.90 -9.87
C PHE A 595 9.73 -13.99 -8.35
N ILE A 596 8.78 -14.65 -7.67
CA ILE A 596 8.93 -15.04 -6.27
C ILE A 596 9.62 -16.41 -6.23
N GLN A 597 10.68 -16.52 -5.44
CA GLN A 597 11.32 -17.80 -5.16
C GLN A 597 10.53 -18.53 -4.06
N SER A 598 10.04 -19.73 -4.36
CA SER A 598 9.42 -20.63 -3.38
C SER A 598 10.48 -21.32 -2.53
N THR A 599 10.13 -21.62 -1.29
CA THR A 599 10.95 -22.44 -0.39
C THR A 599 10.93 -23.91 -0.76
N GLY A 600 9.93 -24.36 -1.53
CA GLY A 600 9.94 -25.67 -2.15
C GLY A 600 10.86 -25.67 -3.38
N THR A 601 11.63 -26.73 -3.54
CA THR A 601 12.61 -26.88 -4.63
C THR A 601 12.14 -27.88 -5.69
N SER A 602 12.69 -27.74 -6.90
CA SER A 602 12.53 -28.65 -8.05
C SER A 602 13.91 -28.82 -8.68
N GLY A 603 14.38 -30.06 -8.84
CA GLY A 603 15.75 -30.32 -9.27
C GLY A 603 16.83 -29.67 -8.39
N GLY A 604 16.55 -29.44 -7.11
CA GLY A 604 17.46 -28.81 -6.14
C GLY A 604 17.51 -27.27 -6.18
N GLN A 605 16.75 -26.62 -7.07
CA GLN A 605 16.66 -25.16 -7.18
C GLN A 605 15.29 -24.64 -6.69
N PRO A 606 15.19 -23.39 -6.18
CA PRO A 606 13.92 -22.78 -5.81
C PRO A 606 12.94 -22.72 -6.98
N LYS A 607 11.67 -23.05 -6.74
CA LYS A 607 10.61 -22.87 -7.74
C LYS A 607 10.37 -21.37 -7.98
N LEU A 608 10.33 -20.95 -9.24
CA LEU A 608 10.09 -19.58 -9.65
C LEU A 608 8.60 -19.38 -9.94
N ILE A 609 7.94 -18.52 -9.17
CA ILE A 609 6.52 -18.23 -9.35
C ILE A 609 6.37 -16.85 -10.00
N PRO A 610 5.76 -16.74 -11.19
CA PRO A 610 5.59 -15.47 -11.88
C PRO A 610 4.63 -14.55 -11.12
N MET A 611 4.92 -13.25 -11.09
CA MET A 611 4.08 -12.22 -10.48
C MET A 611 3.89 -11.00 -11.38
N THR A 612 2.68 -10.43 -11.31
CA THR A 612 2.35 -9.09 -11.83
C THR A 612 2.29 -8.09 -10.68
N ALA A 613 2.39 -6.79 -10.97
CA ALA A 613 2.23 -5.73 -9.96
C ALA A 613 0.91 -5.85 -9.20
N GLU A 614 -0.20 -6.04 -9.92
CA GLU A 614 -1.54 -6.19 -9.33
C GLU A 614 -1.64 -7.42 -8.42
N SER A 615 -1.11 -8.58 -8.86
CA SER A 615 -1.13 -9.79 -8.04
C SER A 615 -0.30 -9.65 -6.77
N PHE A 616 0.79 -8.88 -6.83
CA PHE A 616 1.63 -8.60 -5.67
C PHE A 616 0.91 -7.69 -4.66
N GLU A 617 0.21 -6.64 -5.12
CA GLU A 617 -0.63 -5.80 -4.27
C GLU A 617 -1.77 -6.59 -3.63
N LYS A 618 -2.46 -7.44 -4.40
CA LYS A 618 -3.57 -8.27 -3.90
C LYS A 618 -3.14 -9.19 -2.74
N ARG A 619 -1.89 -9.69 -2.75
CA ARG A 619 -1.34 -10.51 -1.65
C ARG A 619 -1.12 -9.75 -0.34
N MET A 620 -0.98 -8.42 -0.38
CA MET A 620 -0.78 -7.61 0.82
C MET A 620 -2.06 -7.47 1.66
N TYR A 621 -3.23 -7.77 1.10
CA TYR A 621 -4.50 -7.67 1.83
C TYR A 621 -4.72 -8.79 2.85
N GLU A 622 -4.20 -10.00 2.62
CA GLU A 622 -4.43 -11.14 3.53
C GLU A 622 -3.77 -10.94 4.91
N PRO A 623 -2.48 -10.57 5.02
CA PRO A 623 -1.87 -10.27 6.33
C PRO A 623 -2.57 -9.12 7.06
N LEU A 624 -3.06 -8.12 6.31
CA LEU A 624 -3.83 -7.01 6.86
C LEU A 624 -5.17 -7.48 7.43
N LEU A 625 -5.90 -8.34 6.70
CA LEU A 625 -7.14 -8.95 7.16
C LEU A 625 -6.94 -9.81 8.42
N ALA A 626 -5.90 -10.64 8.43
CA ALA A 626 -5.56 -11.47 9.59
C ALA A 626 -5.25 -10.62 10.83
N ASP A 627 -4.50 -9.53 10.66
CA ASP A 627 -4.19 -8.62 11.76
C ASP A 627 -5.45 -7.88 12.27
N LEU A 628 -6.36 -7.48 11.39
CA LEU A 628 -7.65 -6.90 11.77
C LEU A 628 -8.53 -7.90 12.53
N VAL A 629 -8.53 -9.18 12.15
CA VAL A 629 -9.23 -10.25 12.87
C VAL A 629 -8.62 -10.50 14.26
N ILE A 630 -7.30 -10.42 14.40
CA ILE A 630 -6.64 -10.50 15.73
C ILE A 630 -7.05 -9.33 16.62
N ARG A 631 -7.28 -8.15 16.02
CA ARG A 631 -7.79 -6.96 16.70
C ARG A 631 -9.30 -7.04 17.03
N ARG A 632 -9.98 -8.16 16.74
CA ARG A 632 -11.42 -8.35 16.98
C ARG A 632 -11.77 -8.25 18.47
N PRO A 633 -12.83 -7.49 18.84
CA PRO A 633 -13.26 -7.32 20.21
C PRO A 633 -14.04 -8.55 20.69
N LYS A 634 -13.35 -9.51 21.32
CA LYS A 634 -13.99 -10.46 22.24
C LYS A 634 -13.43 -10.42 23.67
N ALA A 635 -12.35 -9.67 23.93
CA ALA A 635 -11.85 -9.45 25.28
C ALA A 635 -12.62 -8.30 25.97
N SER A 636 -12.87 -8.44 27.28
CA SER A 636 -13.75 -7.55 28.05
C SER A 636 -13.51 -6.05 27.78
N LYS A 637 -14.59 -5.25 27.79
CA LYS A 637 -14.58 -3.78 27.60
C LYS A 637 -13.52 -3.05 28.44
N ARG A 638 -13.03 -3.65 29.54
CA ARG A 638 -12.00 -3.09 30.42
C ARG A 638 -10.57 -3.29 29.90
N ALA A 639 -10.28 -4.39 29.19
CA ALA A 639 -8.96 -4.72 28.65
C ALA A 639 -8.64 -4.01 27.32
N TRP A 640 -9.69 -3.64 26.56
CA TRP A 640 -9.60 -2.83 25.34
C TRP A 640 -9.32 -1.35 25.64
N ARG A 641 -9.89 -0.80 26.73
CA ARG A 641 -9.68 0.59 27.21
C ARG A 641 -8.22 0.96 27.44
N SER A 642 -7.35 -0.02 27.71
CA SER A 642 -5.90 0.17 27.88
C SER A 642 -5.09 -0.16 26.60
N PHE A 643 -5.72 -0.77 25.59
CA PHE A 643 -5.04 -1.28 24.38
C PHE A 643 -5.19 -0.36 23.17
N ALA A 644 -6.34 0.31 23.02
CA ALA A 644 -6.58 1.25 21.93
C ALA A 644 -5.76 2.56 22.06
N GLN A 645 -5.45 3.00 23.28
CA GLN A 645 -4.68 4.23 23.55
C GLN A 645 -3.23 4.21 23.03
N VAL A 646 -2.66 3.04 22.72
CA VAL A 646 -1.22 2.88 22.43
C VAL A 646 -0.90 2.73 20.94
N LEU A 647 -1.84 2.24 20.11
CA LEU A 647 -1.54 1.78 18.75
C LEU A 647 -1.85 2.78 17.62
N LEU A 648 -2.61 3.85 17.87
CA LEU A 648 -3.05 4.83 16.84
C LEU A 648 -2.43 6.22 16.97
N ARG A 649 -1.38 6.39 17.80
CA ARG A 649 -0.54 7.57 17.68
C ARG A 649 0.42 7.37 16.51
N PRO A 650 0.53 8.30 15.54
CA PRO A 650 1.82 8.54 14.92
C PRO A 650 2.78 8.76 16.09
N SER A 651 3.87 8.02 16.17
CA SER A 651 4.85 8.19 17.22
C SER A 651 5.47 9.58 17.14
N TYR A 652 4.77 10.59 17.68
CA TYR A 652 5.40 11.71 18.34
C TYR A 652 6.31 11.09 19.38
N VAL A 653 7.61 11.27 19.20
CA VAL A 653 8.66 10.86 20.11
C VAL A 653 8.35 11.50 21.48
N ARG A 654 7.58 10.80 22.31
CA ARG A 654 7.62 11.00 23.75
C ARG A 654 8.85 10.27 24.25
N LYS A 655 9.61 10.95 25.11
CA LYS A 655 10.88 10.52 25.71
C LYS A 655 10.68 9.37 26.72
N THR A 656 10.03 8.27 26.34
CA THR A 656 9.86 7.06 27.17
C THR A 656 10.36 5.82 26.44
N SER A 657 10.81 4.81 27.19
CA SER A 657 11.41 3.59 26.65
C SER A 657 10.43 2.79 25.78
N LYS A 658 10.83 2.47 24.53
CA LYS A 658 10.02 1.68 23.58
C LYS A 658 9.68 0.27 24.07
N ARG A 659 10.48 -0.30 24.99
CA ARG A 659 10.24 -1.60 25.64
C ARG A 659 8.84 -1.70 26.24
N ASP A 660 8.43 -0.65 26.95
CA ASP A 660 7.17 -0.61 27.70
C ASP A 660 5.97 -0.30 26.80
N GLU A 661 6.16 -0.18 25.49
CA GLU A 661 5.10 0.03 24.49
C GLU A 661 4.84 -1.23 23.66
N VAL A 662 5.71 -2.25 23.75
CA VAL A 662 5.57 -3.49 22.98
C VAL A 662 4.38 -4.30 23.48
N VAL A 663 3.35 -4.38 22.64
CA VAL A 663 2.10 -5.12 22.90
C VAL A 663 2.00 -6.44 22.14
N ARG A 664 2.84 -6.63 21.11
CA ARG A 664 2.92 -7.82 20.26
C ARG A 664 4.38 -8.03 19.89
N MET A 665 4.82 -9.28 19.92
CA MET A 665 6.06 -9.73 19.28
C MET A 665 5.70 -10.68 18.15
N GLY A 666 6.46 -10.70 17.05
CA GLY A 666 6.15 -11.65 15.99
C GLY A 666 7.23 -11.80 14.95
N SER A 667 7.11 -12.89 14.21
CA SER A 667 7.94 -13.29 13.07
C SER A 667 7.08 -14.05 12.08
N SER A 668 7.54 -14.26 10.85
CA SER A 668 6.81 -15.09 9.88
C SER A 668 6.71 -16.55 10.35
N PHE A 669 7.80 -17.11 10.88
CA PHE A 669 7.87 -18.51 11.33
C PHE A 669 8.38 -18.63 12.77
N ALA A 670 7.86 -19.63 13.49
CA ALA A 670 8.14 -19.81 14.91
C ALA A 670 9.63 -20.01 15.20
N SER A 671 10.38 -20.61 14.26
CA SER A 671 11.83 -20.84 14.33
C SER A 671 12.68 -19.58 14.51
N VAL A 672 12.18 -18.42 14.07
CA VAL A 672 12.92 -17.14 14.13
C VAL A 672 13.04 -16.65 15.58
N LEU A 673 11.98 -16.77 16.37
CA LEU A 673 11.94 -16.18 17.71
C LEU A 673 12.91 -16.84 18.70
N PRO A 674 13.01 -18.19 18.79
CA PRO A 674 14.05 -18.83 19.58
C PRO A 674 15.46 -18.45 19.14
N ARG A 675 15.71 -18.25 17.83
CA ARG A 675 16.99 -17.75 17.32
C ARG A 675 17.26 -16.32 17.77
N SER A 676 16.27 -15.44 17.73
CA SER A 676 16.39 -14.07 18.25
C SER A 676 16.67 -14.04 19.76
N ILE A 677 16.07 -14.96 20.52
CA ILE A 677 16.32 -15.08 21.97
C ILE A 677 17.71 -15.66 22.22
N LYS A 678 18.16 -16.63 21.42
CA LYS A 678 19.54 -17.14 21.50
C LYS A 678 20.56 -16.06 21.17
N PHE A 679 20.30 -15.25 20.14
CA PHE A 679 21.11 -14.08 19.83
C PHE A 679 21.13 -13.09 21.01
N LEU A 680 19.99 -12.85 21.64
CA LEU A 680 19.95 -12.03 22.85
C LEU A 680 20.78 -12.64 23.98
N ASP A 681 20.76 -13.96 24.17
CA ASP A 681 21.58 -14.66 25.17
C ASP A 681 23.09 -14.45 24.94
N ASP A 682 23.51 -14.51 23.68
CA ASP A 682 24.92 -14.37 23.32
C ASP A 682 25.40 -12.91 23.39
N TYR A 683 24.51 -11.94 23.15
CA TYR A 683 24.88 -10.52 22.95
C TYR A 683 24.23 -9.53 23.93
N TRP A 684 23.46 -9.95 24.94
CA TRP A 684 22.77 -9.00 25.83
C TRP A 684 23.74 -8.06 26.56
N LYS A 685 24.95 -8.51 26.91
CA LYS A 685 25.98 -7.66 27.55
C LYS A 685 26.39 -6.50 26.66
N GLU A 686 26.56 -6.79 25.38
CA GLU A 686 26.92 -5.81 24.37
C GLU A 686 25.75 -4.87 24.06
N ILE A 687 24.53 -5.41 23.96
CA ILE A 687 23.31 -4.60 23.84
C ILE A 687 23.17 -3.66 25.04
N CYS A 688 23.42 -4.14 26.26
CA CYS A 688 23.42 -3.30 27.46
C CYS A 688 24.53 -2.25 27.42
N SER A 689 25.74 -2.59 26.95
CA SER A 689 26.83 -1.62 26.74
C SER A 689 26.42 -0.52 25.76
N ASN A 690 25.80 -0.89 24.65
CA ASN A 690 25.36 0.06 23.64
C ASN A 690 24.25 0.98 24.16
N ILE A 691 23.28 0.43 24.89
CA ILE A 691 22.23 1.21 25.56
C ILE A 691 22.83 2.13 26.63
N ARG A 692 23.77 1.62 27.42
CA ARG A 692 24.43 2.34 28.52
C ARG A 692 25.25 3.52 28.01
N THR A 693 25.97 3.34 26.91
CA THR A 693 26.88 4.35 26.35
C THR A 693 26.23 5.22 25.28
N GLY A 694 25.11 4.80 24.70
CA GLY A 694 24.49 5.47 23.55
C GLY A 694 25.23 5.23 22.23
N TYR A 695 26.22 4.33 22.19
CA TYR A 695 27.02 4.04 21.00
C TYR A 695 26.76 2.62 20.49
N LEU A 696 26.80 2.44 19.17
CA LEU A 696 26.69 1.14 18.53
C LEU A 696 28.06 0.51 18.35
N SER A 697 28.12 -0.80 18.61
CA SER A 697 29.30 -1.63 18.37
C SER A 697 29.87 -1.49 16.96
N ASP A 698 31.20 -1.52 16.84
CA ASP A 698 31.89 -1.27 15.57
C ASP A 698 31.73 -2.40 14.55
N TRP A 699 31.41 -3.62 14.98
CA TRP A 699 31.16 -4.74 14.06
C TRP A 699 29.87 -4.57 13.24
N ILE A 700 28.96 -3.67 13.66
CA ILE A 700 27.78 -3.29 12.87
C ILE A 700 28.24 -2.27 11.82
N THR A 701 28.75 -2.75 10.68
CA THR A 701 29.36 -1.91 9.65
C THR A 701 28.35 -1.31 8.66
N ASP A 702 27.16 -1.92 8.53
CA ASP A 702 26.14 -1.44 7.61
C ASP A 702 25.60 -0.06 8.01
N ALA A 703 25.81 0.93 7.14
CA ALA A 703 25.41 2.32 7.40
C ALA A 703 23.89 2.47 7.55
N GLY A 704 23.09 1.67 6.82
CA GLY A 704 21.64 1.68 6.95
C GLY A 704 21.18 1.29 8.35
N CYS A 705 21.73 0.21 8.89
CA CYS A 705 21.47 -0.26 10.25
C CYS A 705 21.95 0.74 11.30
N ARG A 706 23.17 1.28 11.17
CA ARG A 706 23.70 2.27 12.12
C ARG A 706 22.82 3.53 12.16
N ASN A 707 22.42 4.04 11.00
CA ASN A 707 21.56 5.22 10.89
C ASN A 707 20.15 4.97 11.45
N ALA A 708 19.54 3.83 11.15
CA ALA A 708 18.21 3.51 11.67
C ALA A 708 18.19 3.40 13.19
N VAL A 709 19.24 2.82 13.79
CA VAL A 709 19.32 2.65 15.24
C VAL A 709 19.76 3.93 15.94
N SER A 710 20.61 4.77 15.36
CA SER A 710 21.03 6.06 15.94
C SER A 710 19.85 7.04 16.10
N LEU A 711 18.83 6.96 15.25
CA LEU A 711 17.57 7.72 15.40
C LEU A 711 16.83 7.40 16.71
N ILE A 712 17.09 6.23 17.30
CA ILE A 712 16.44 5.75 18.53
C ILE A 712 17.41 5.84 19.72
N LEU A 713 18.64 5.36 19.52
CA LEU A 713 19.73 5.40 20.50
C LEU A 713 20.43 6.76 20.48
N THR A 714 19.68 7.80 20.82
CA THR A 714 20.14 9.21 20.73
C THR A 714 20.95 9.66 21.96
N ARG A 715 20.89 8.93 23.07
CA ARG A 715 21.60 9.26 24.32
C ARG A 715 21.89 8.01 25.16
N PRO A 716 22.95 8.05 26.00
CA PRO A 716 23.21 7.07 27.04
C PRO A 716 21.97 6.81 27.93
N ASN A 717 21.68 5.55 28.23
CA ASN A 717 20.60 5.14 29.13
C ASN A 717 21.05 4.02 30.08
N PRO A 718 21.87 4.34 31.10
CA PRO A 718 22.42 3.36 32.03
C PRO A 718 21.33 2.62 32.83
N GLU A 719 20.27 3.32 33.27
CA GLU A 719 19.17 2.71 34.03
C GLU A 719 18.47 1.58 33.26
N MET A 720 18.22 1.78 31.96
CA MET A 720 17.65 0.75 31.10
C MET A 720 18.61 -0.42 30.90
N ALA A 721 19.91 -0.13 30.74
CA ALA A 721 20.92 -1.15 30.59
C ALA A 721 21.04 -2.03 31.85
N ASP A 722 21.01 -1.41 33.04
CA ASP A 722 21.08 -2.13 34.32
C ASP A 722 19.82 -2.99 34.54
N LEU A 723 18.64 -2.48 34.17
CA LEU A 723 17.39 -3.25 34.22
C LEU A 723 17.43 -4.46 33.28
N ILE A 724 17.85 -4.28 32.02
CA ILE A 724 17.97 -5.39 31.06
C ILE A 724 19.02 -6.39 31.54
N GLN A 725 20.15 -5.91 32.06
CA GLN A 725 21.20 -6.74 32.64
C GLN A 725 20.67 -7.60 33.78
N GLN A 726 19.96 -7.02 34.75
CA GLN A 726 19.36 -7.77 35.86
C GLN A 726 18.41 -8.87 35.37
N ILE A 727 17.59 -8.57 34.36
CA ILE A 727 16.65 -9.54 33.77
C ILE A 727 17.39 -10.65 33.02
N CYS A 728 18.45 -10.33 32.29
CA CYS A 728 19.22 -11.27 31.49
C CYS A 728 20.17 -12.15 32.32
N GLU A 729 20.64 -11.67 33.48
CA GLU A 729 21.45 -12.46 34.42
C GLU A 729 20.63 -13.53 35.16
N ASP A 730 19.33 -13.32 35.33
CA ASP A 730 18.40 -14.26 35.99
C ASP A 730 18.10 -15.48 35.11
N LYS A 731 18.94 -16.53 35.25
CA LYS A 731 18.79 -17.83 34.60
C LYS A 731 18.06 -18.82 35.52
N PRO A 732 17.21 -19.72 34.98
CA PRO A 732 16.88 -19.92 33.56
C PRO A 732 15.92 -18.86 33.00
N TRP A 733 15.97 -18.65 31.68
CA TRP A 733 15.20 -17.62 30.95
C TRP A 733 13.71 -17.97 30.72
N GLU A 734 13.10 -18.66 31.66
CA GLU A 734 11.66 -18.92 31.62
C GLU A 734 10.89 -17.59 31.71
N GLY A 735 9.96 -17.38 30.78
CA GLY A 735 9.17 -16.15 30.69
C GLY A 735 9.97 -14.89 30.33
N ILE A 736 11.20 -15.02 29.81
CA ILE A 736 12.08 -13.89 29.49
C ILE A 736 11.41 -12.84 28.59
N ILE A 737 10.55 -13.25 27.65
CA ILE A 737 9.84 -12.32 26.77
C ILE A 737 8.90 -11.42 27.59
N LYS A 738 8.19 -12.00 28.56
CA LYS A 738 7.29 -11.24 29.45
C LYS A 738 8.08 -10.35 30.41
N LYS A 739 9.22 -10.83 30.91
CA LYS A 739 10.13 -10.05 31.78
C LYS A 739 10.71 -8.86 31.02
N LEU A 740 11.15 -9.05 29.77
CA LEU A 740 11.74 -8.00 28.94
C LEU A 740 10.70 -7.11 28.26
N TRP A 741 9.46 -7.54 28.03
CA TRP A 741 8.43 -6.69 27.42
C TRP A 741 7.12 -6.82 28.21
N PRO A 742 6.96 -6.07 29.31
CA PRO A 742 5.92 -6.34 30.30
C PRO A 742 4.48 -6.10 29.80
N LYS A 743 4.28 -5.32 28.72
CA LYS A 743 2.96 -5.06 28.13
C LYS A 743 2.59 -6.00 26.98
N ILE A 744 3.42 -6.98 26.67
CA ILE A 744 3.15 -7.93 25.58
C ILE A 744 1.88 -8.73 25.87
N LYS A 745 1.05 -8.92 24.83
CA LYS A 745 -0.22 -9.64 24.93
C LYS A 745 -0.25 -10.95 24.17
N TYR A 746 0.51 -11.07 23.08
CA TYR A 746 0.58 -12.28 22.27
C TYR A 746 1.86 -12.31 21.43
N ILE A 747 2.24 -13.52 21.02
CA ILE A 747 3.29 -13.78 20.05
C ILE A 747 2.61 -14.16 18.73
N SER A 748 2.87 -13.43 17.66
CA SER A 748 2.31 -13.70 16.34
C SER A 748 3.34 -14.39 15.46
N SER A 749 3.14 -15.67 15.17
CA SER A 749 4.05 -16.45 14.33
C SER A 749 3.37 -17.71 13.81
N ILE A 750 3.73 -18.18 12.62
CA ILE A 750 3.24 -19.46 12.11
C ILE A 750 3.80 -20.59 12.96
N CYS A 751 2.92 -21.22 13.75
CA CYS A 751 3.24 -22.31 14.68
C CYS A 751 2.56 -23.64 14.31
N THR A 752 1.99 -23.73 13.11
CA THR A 752 1.38 -24.97 12.57
C THR A 752 2.35 -25.74 11.67
N GLY A 753 2.07 -27.01 11.40
CA GLY A 753 2.93 -27.84 10.53
C GLY A 753 4.28 -28.14 11.18
N SER A 754 5.37 -28.10 10.39
CA SER A 754 6.74 -28.34 10.90
C SER A 754 7.15 -27.33 11.98
N MET A 755 6.58 -26.13 11.97
CA MET A 755 6.87 -25.10 12.98
C MET A 755 6.30 -25.42 14.38
N SER A 756 5.39 -26.39 14.48
CA SER A 756 4.84 -26.81 15.77
C SER A 756 5.90 -27.35 16.74
N GLN A 757 7.04 -27.84 16.23
CA GLN A 757 8.17 -28.30 17.04
C GLN A 757 8.76 -27.21 17.96
N TYR A 758 8.56 -25.93 17.63
CA TYR A 758 9.04 -24.80 18.42
C TYR A 758 8.05 -24.32 19.49
N ILE A 759 6.82 -24.83 19.52
CA ILE A 759 5.79 -24.42 20.50
C ILE A 759 6.31 -24.55 21.95
N PRO A 760 6.90 -25.68 22.39
CA PRO A 760 7.34 -25.81 23.78
C PRO A 760 8.39 -24.77 24.17
N LEU A 761 9.28 -24.40 23.24
CA LEU A 761 10.32 -23.41 23.47
C LEU A 761 9.74 -21.98 23.52
N LEU A 762 8.75 -21.69 22.68
CA LEU A 762 8.01 -20.42 22.72
C LEU A 762 7.15 -20.29 23.98
N GLU A 763 6.56 -21.38 24.46
CA GLU A 763 5.83 -21.40 25.72
C GLU A 763 6.77 -21.16 26.91
N PHE A 764 7.93 -21.82 26.91
CA PHE A 764 8.98 -21.62 27.91
C PHE A 764 9.46 -20.16 27.96
N TYR A 765 9.86 -19.58 26.83
CA TYR A 765 10.32 -18.18 26.80
C TYR A 765 9.20 -17.15 26.95
N GLY A 766 7.99 -17.50 26.49
CA GLY A 766 6.81 -16.65 26.57
C GLY A 766 6.24 -16.53 27.97
N GLY A 767 6.33 -17.57 28.80
CA GLY A 767 5.77 -17.55 30.17
C GLY A 767 4.24 -17.42 30.16
N GLY A 768 3.58 -18.20 29.30
CA GLY A 768 2.11 -18.25 29.18
C GLY A 768 1.49 -17.17 28.28
N ILE A 769 2.29 -16.49 27.45
CA ILE A 769 1.77 -15.57 26.42
C ILE A 769 1.11 -16.39 25.29
N PRO A 770 -0.11 -16.03 24.85
CA PRO A 770 -0.77 -16.69 23.73
C PRO A 770 0.07 -16.68 22.44
N LEU A 771 0.15 -17.83 21.77
CA LEU A 771 0.73 -17.98 20.45
C LEU A 771 -0.38 -17.88 19.39
N VAL A 772 -0.21 -16.99 18.42
CA VAL A 772 -1.20 -16.69 17.38
C VAL A 772 -0.60 -16.99 16.02
N SER A 773 -1.18 -17.98 15.33
CA SER A 773 -0.88 -18.23 13.91
C SER A 773 -1.91 -17.49 13.05
N PRO A 774 -1.53 -16.38 12.37
CA PRO A 774 -2.49 -15.43 11.79
C PRO A 774 -3.13 -15.89 10.48
N ASN A 775 -2.35 -16.50 9.59
CA ASN A 775 -2.75 -16.82 8.22
C ASN A 775 -2.03 -18.06 7.67
N TYR A 776 -2.52 -18.53 6.53
CA TYR A 776 -1.96 -19.64 5.76
C TYR A 776 -1.83 -19.22 4.30
N SER A 777 -0.58 -19.14 3.83
CA SER A 777 -0.22 -18.65 2.48
C SER A 777 1.02 -19.39 1.96
N SER A 778 1.25 -19.34 0.66
CA SER A 778 2.47 -19.81 0.02
C SER A 778 2.99 -18.84 -1.06
N SER A 779 4.14 -19.16 -1.65
CA SER A 779 4.65 -18.39 -2.79
C SER A 779 3.76 -18.51 -4.02
N GLU A 780 2.95 -19.57 -4.13
CA GLU A 780 2.01 -19.85 -5.22
C GLU A 780 0.66 -19.16 -5.02
N ALA A 781 0.11 -19.12 -3.81
CA ALA A 781 -1.19 -18.50 -3.55
C ALA A 781 -1.40 -18.07 -2.08
N CYS A 782 -2.33 -17.14 -1.87
CA CYS A 782 -2.90 -16.80 -0.58
C CYS A 782 -4.13 -17.67 -0.32
N PHE A 783 -4.20 -18.37 0.82
CA PHE A 783 -5.30 -19.32 1.07
C PHE A 783 -6.33 -18.79 2.06
N GLY A 784 -5.92 -18.40 3.26
CA GLY A 784 -6.89 -18.15 4.32
C GLY A 784 -6.33 -17.65 5.65
N ILE A 785 -7.24 -17.13 6.48
CA ILE A 785 -6.91 -16.47 7.75
C ILE A 785 -7.48 -17.22 8.96
N ASN A 786 -6.82 -17.09 10.12
CA ASN A 786 -7.31 -17.66 11.37
C ASN A 786 -8.36 -16.74 12.01
N LEU A 787 -9.64 -17.15 11.95
CA LEU A 787 -10.75 -16.40 12.57
C LEU A 787 -10.88 -16.60 14.08
N LYS A 788 -10.11 -17.53 14.67
CA LYS A 788 -10.05 -17.81 16.10
C LYS A 788 -8.59 -17.67 16.59
N PRO A 789 -8.02 -16.45 16.57
CA PRO A 789 -6.58 -16.24 16.78
C PRO A 789 -6.06 -16.69 18.14
N LEU A 790 -6.92 -16.82 19.15
CA LEU A 790 -6.57 -17.29 20.50
C LEU A 790 -6.78 -18.81 20.70
N SER A 791 -7.09 -19.56 19.64
CA SER A 791 -7.11 -21.03 19.72
C SER A 791 -5.73 -21.54 20.10
N LYS A 792 -5.67 -22.69 20.80
CA LYS A 792 -4.38 -23.35 21.05
C LYS A 792 -3.71 -23.66 19.71
N PRO A 793 -2.37 -23.64 19.62
CA PRO A 793 -1.64 -23.90 18.37
C PRO A 793 -2.06 -25.17 17.62
N PHE A 794 -2.38 -26.24 18.35
CA PHE A 794 -2.82 -27.51 17.77
C PHE A 794 -4.27 -27.48 17.26
N ASP A 795 -5.09 -26.53 17.71
CA ASP A 795 -6.50 -26.37 17.33
C ASP A 795 -6.71 -25.28 16.25
N VAL A 796 -5.62 -24.77 15.67
CA VAL A 796 -5.69 -23.70 14.66
C VAL A 796 -6.30 -24.22 13.37
N SER A 797 -7.34 -23.52 12.91
CA SER A 797 -7.96 -23.71 11.60
C SER A 797 -8.02 -22.40 10.82
N TYR A 798 -7.65 -22.46 9.55
CA TYR A 798 -7.64 -21.33 8.63
C TYR A 798 -8.92 -21.34 7.79
N THR A 799 -9.62 -20.21 7.76
CA THR A 799 -10.80 -20.02 6.91
C THR A 799 -10.34 -19.55 5.55
N PHE A 800 -10.60 -20.35 4.52
CA PHE A 800 -10.20 -20.00 3.15
C PHE A 800 -10.95 -18.76 2.67
N LEU A 801 -10.28 -17.98 1.81
CA LEU A 801 -10.82 -16.77 1.19
C LEU A 801 -11.15 -17.05 -0.29
N PRO A 802 -12.42 -17.30 -0.65
CA PRO A 802 -12.85 -17.70 -1.99
C PRO A 802 -12.51 -16.73 -3.14
N ASN A 803 -12.09 -15.50 -2.85
CA ASN A 803 -11.77 -14.48 -3.84
C ASN A 803 -10.28 -14.43 -4.23
N THR A 804 -9.39 -15.19 -3.56
CA THR A 804 -7.93 -15.08 -3.78
C THR A 804 -7.42 -15.94 -4.91
N ALA A 805 -8.02 -17.12 -5.11
CA ALA A 805 -7.72 -18.06 -6.19
C ALA A 805 -8.89 -19.04 -6.34
N TYR A 806 -8.93 -19.79 -7.44
CA TYR A 806 -9.86 -20.90 -7.58
C TYR A 806 -9.25 -22.16 -6.96
N PHE A 807 -9.99 -22.83 -6.07
CA PHE A 807 -9.50 -23.94 -5.26
C PHE A 807 -10.25 -25.24 -5.56
N GLU A 808 -9.47 -26.29 -5.78
CA GLU A 808 -9.90 -27.68 -5.91
C GLU A 808 -9.18 -28.54 -4.86
N PHE A 809 -9.77 -29.68 -4.51
CA PHE A 809 -9.32 -30.52 -3.41
C PHE A 809 -9.31 -31.99 -3.82
N LEU A 810 -8.14 -32.64 -3.75
CA LEU A 810 -7.99 -34.06 -4.02
C LEU A 810 -8.14 -34.86 -2.72
N PRO A 811 -9.10 -35.80 -2.61
CA PRO A 811 -9.28 -36.60 -1.40
C PRO A 811 -8.04 -37.43 -1.05
N VAL A 812 -7.71 -37.51 0.24
CA VAL A 812 -6.59 -38.29 0.78
C VAL A 812 -7.12 -39.27 1.83
N ASN A 813 -6.97 -40.58 1.59
CA ASN A 813 -7.35 -41.60 2.56
C ASN A 813 -6.29 -41.73 3.67
N LYS A 814 -6.56 -41.18 4.85
CA LYS A 814 -5.81 -41.47 6.09
C LYS A 814 -6.60 -42.43 6.98
N ALA A 815 -6.58 -43.73 6.67
CA ALA A 815 -6.97 -44.76 7.65
C ALA A 815 -5.81 -44.93 8.65
N GLY A 816 -6.14 -45.10 9.94
CA GLY A 816 -5.19 -45.04 11.05
C GLY A 816 -4.03 -46.04 10.97
N GLY A 817 -2.85 -45.60 11.42
CA GLY A 817 -1.74 -46.44 11.86
C GLY A 817 -1.27 -47.52 10.87
N GLY A 818 -0.44 -47.13 9.90
CA GLY A 818 0.33 -48.08 9.09
C GLY A 818 0.13 -47.91 7.59
N LYS A 819 1.14 -47.30 6.96
CA LYS A 819 1.37 -47.14 5.51
C LYS A 819 0.31 -46.43 4.67
N ALA A 820 0.75 -45.33 4.06
CA ALA A 820 0.31 -44.91 2.75
C ALA A 820 0.59 -46.06 1.76
N GLN A 821 -0.41 -46.90 1.52
CA GLN A 821 -0.43 -47.74 0.33
C GLN A 821 -0.99 -46.87 -0.80
N GLU A 822 -0.17 -46.68 -1.84
CA GLU A 822 -0.55 -46.09 -3.11
C GLU A 822 -1.58 -46.98 -3.82
N THR A 823 -2.82 -47.01 -3.33
CA THR A 823 -3.98 -47.26 -4.18
C THR A 823 -4.59 -45.89 -4.46
N ARG A 824 -4.02 -45.18 -5.43
CA ARG A 824 -4.62 -43.98 -6.03
C ARG A 824 -5.85 -44.41 -6.81
N THR A 825 -6.98 -44.64 -6.13
CA THR A 825 -8.26 -44.32 -6.77
C THR A 825 -8.21 -42.83 -7.06
N ILE A 826 -8.21 -42.46 -8.33
CA ILE A 826 -8.27 -41.06 -8.79
C ILE A 826 -9.67 -40.56 -8.41
N ASP A 827 -9.85 -40.18 -7.16
CA ASP A 827 -11.07 -39.50 -6.76
C ASP A 827 -11.08 -38.13 -7.44
N LYS A 828 -12.21 -37.82 -8.08
CA LYS A 828 -12.40 -36.55 -8.80
C LYS A 828 -12.15 -35.39 -7.82
N PRO A 829 -11.38 -34.36 -8.23
CA PRO A 829 -11.19 -33.17 -7.39
C PRO A 829 -12.53 -32.52 -7.04
N VAL A 830 -12.60 -32.06 -5.82
CA VAL A 830 -13.80 -31.48 -5.19
C VAL A 830 -13.63 -29.96 -5.13
N ASP A 831 -14.68 -29.19 -5.43
CA ASP A 831 -14.66 -27.73 -5.26
C ASP A 831 -14.57 -27.33 -3.79
N LEU A 832 -14.05 -26.12 -3.51
CA LEU A 832 -13.94 -25.54 -2.17
C LEU A 832 -15.18 -25.75 -1.28
N VAL A 833 -16.38 -25.49 -1.82
CA VAL A 833 -17.63 -25.55 -1.07
C VAL A 833 -18.20 -26.96 -0.91
N ASN A 834 -17.62 -27.95 -1.57
CA ASN A 834 -18.10 -29.33 -1.61
C ASN A 834 -17.24 -30.30 -0.75
N VAL A 835 -16.22 -29.79 -0.08
CA VAL A 835 -15.39 -30.57 0.85
C VAL A 835 -16.23 -31.06 2.04
N LYS A 836 -15.85 -32.20 2.63
CA LYS A 836 -16.59 -32.83 3.73
C LYS A 836 -15.84 -32.70 5.04
N LEU A 837 -16.59 -32.47 6.12
CA LEU A 837 -16.06 -32.41 7.48
C LEU A 837 -15.28 -33.68 7.82
N ASP A 838 -14.19 -33.53 8.58
CA ASP A 838 -13.28 -34.60 9.01
C ASP A 838 -12.59 -35.40 7.89
N GLN A 839 -12.71 -34.97 6.64
CA GLN A 839 -11.94 -35.53 5.53
C GLN A 839 -10.63 -34.77 5.28
N TYR A 840 -9.66 -35.48 4.69
CA TYR A 840 -8.36 -34.96 4.34
C TYR A 840 -8.28 -34.73 2.84
N TYR A 841 -7.68 -33.61 2.46
CA TYR A 841 -7.53 -33.24 1.06
C TYR A 841 -6.16 -32.64 0.79
N GLU A 842 -5.66 -32.84 -0.42
CA GLU A 842 -4.55 -32.08 -0.98
C GLU A 842 -5.09 -30.88 -1.77
N VAL A 843 -4.49 -29.70 -1.57
CA VAL A 843 -4.89 -28.46 -2.24
C VAL A 843 -4.36 -28.40 -3.67
N VAL A 844 -5.28 -28.09 -4.59
CA VAL A 844 -5.03 -27.76 -5.99
C VAL A 844 -5.51 -26.33 -6.24
N VAL A 845 -4.68 -25.50 -6.86
CA VAL A 845 -4.98 -24.08 -7.05
C VAL A 845 -4.91 -23.65 -8.52
N THR A 846 -5.82 -22.77 -8.91
CA THR A 846 -5.76 -22.02 -10.17
C THR A 846 -5.70 -20.53 -9.86
N THR A 847 -4.71 -19.84 -10.41
CA THR A 847 -4.38 -18.44 -10.09
C THR A 847 -4.38 -17.56 -11.33
N LEU A 848 -4.62 -16.26 -11.15
CA LEU A 848 -4.53 -15.27 -12.23
C LEU A 848 -3.13 -15.22 -12.88
N THR A 849 -2.09 -15.59 -12.11
CA THR A 849 -0.69 -15.56 -12.53
C THR A 849 -0.26 -16.79 -13.34
N GLY A 850 -1.21 -17.58 -13.82
CA GLY A 850 -0.95 -18.63 -14.80
C GLY A 850 -0.56 -19.99 -14.22
N LEU A 851 -0.82 -20.23 -12.93
CA LEU A 851 -0.83 -21.59 -12.38
C LEU A 851 -2.25 -22.15 -12.56
N TYR A 852 -2.42 -23.22 -13.33
CA TYR A 852 -3.72 -23.84 -13.60
C TYR A 852 -3.77 -25.24 -13.02
N ARG A 853 -4.72 -25.52 -12.13
CA ARG A 853 -4.86 -26.81 -11.42
C ARG A 853 -3.53 -27.31 -10.87
N TYR A 854 -2.77 -26.40 -10.28
CA TYR A 854 -1.43 -26.66 -9.74
C TYR A 854 -1.51 -27.27 -8.34
N ARG A 855 -0.83 -28.40 -8.15
CA ARG A 855 -0.73 -29.08 -6.86
C ARG A 855 0.23 -28.35 -5.93
N ILE A 856 -0.29 -27.89 -4.79
CA ILE A 856 0.52 -27.26 -3.73
C ILE A 856 1.35 -28.33 -2.98
N GLY A 857 0.80 -29.53 -2.84
CA GLY A 857 1.37 -30.63 -2.05
C GLY A 857 1.07 -30.53 -0.55
N ASP A 858 0.29 -29.55 -0.11
CA ASP A 858 -0.13 -29.43 1.28
C ASP A 858 -1.41 -30.26 1.53
N VAL A 859 -1.42 -31.06 2.59
CA VAL A 859 -2.57 -31.87 3.05
C VAL A 859 -3.27 -31.14 4.19
N LEU A 860 -4.57 -30.95 4.03
CA LEU A 860 -5.42 -30.22 4.95
C LEU A 860 -6.57 -31.12 5.45
N LYS A 861 -6.95 -30.95 6.71
CA LYS A 861 -8.14 -31.57 7.30
C LYS A 861 -9.26 -30.54 7.40
N VAL A 862 -10.46 -30.85 6.92
CA VAL A 862 -11.63 -29.99 7.13
C VAL A 862 -12.09 -30.11 8.58
N THR A 863 -12.13 -28.98 9.28
CA THR A 863 -12.47 -28.91 10.72
C THR A 863 -13.76 -28.16 11.01
N GLY A 864 -14.31 -27.46 10.02
CA GLY A 864 -15.54 -26.71 10.16
C GLY A 864 -15.80 -25.82 8.95
N PHE A 865 -16.80 -24.95 9.08
CA PHE A 865 -17.15 -23.94 8.09
C PHE A 865 -17.42 -22.61 8.81
N TYR A 866 -16.98 -21.51 8.21
CA TYR A 866 -17.41 -20.16 8.57
C TYR A 866 -18.28 -19.64 7.44
N ASN A 867 -19.57 -19.43 7.73
CA ASN A 867 -20.60 -19.28 6.70
C ASN A 867 -20.55 -20.44 5.71
N LYS A 868 -20.29 -20.19 4.42
CA LYS A 868 -20.15 -21.24 3.40
C LYS A 868 -18.69 -21.56 3.06
N SER A 869 -17.72 -20.87 3.68
CA SER A 869 -16.30 -21.12 3.42
C SER A 869 -15.75 -22.17 4.40
N PRO A 870 -15.06 -23.22 3.92
CA PRO A 870 -14.47 -24.25 4.78
C PRO A 870 -13.31 -23.72 5.64
N GLN A 871 -13.14 -24.33 6.81
CA GLN A 871 -12.04 -24.12 7.73
C GLN A 871 -11.12 -25.35 7.73
N PHE A 872 -9.84 -25.13 7.46
CA PHE A 872 -8.85 -26.18 7.31
C PHE A 872 -7.78 -26.12 8.38
N GLN A 873 -7.49 -27.27 8.97
CA GLN A 873 -6.30 -27.48 9.78
C GLN A 873 -5.18 -28.01 8.88
N PHE A 874 -4.02 -27.37 8.95
CA PHE A 874 -2.83 -27.84 8.24
C PHE A 874 -2.32 -29.15 8.86
N VAL A 875 -2.10 -30.18 8.05
CA VAL A 875 -1.65 -31.49 8.53
C VAL A 875 -0.17 -31.68 8.23
N GLU A 876 0.20 -31.71 6.95
CA GLU A 876 1.58 -31.87 6.51
C GLU A 876 1.73 -31.42 5.06
N ARG A 877 2.99 -31.26 4.63
CA ARG A 877 3.33 -31.15 3.22
C ARG A 877 3.81 -32.51 2.74
N GLN A 878 3.21 -33.04 1.68
CA GLN A 878 3.57 -34.33 1.12
C GLN A 878 5.07 -34.37 0.77
N ASN A 879 5.66 -35.54 0.96
CA ASN A 879 7.05 -35.88 0.65
C ASN A 879 8.12 -35.13 1.45
N VAL A 880 7.77 -34.25 2.41
CA VAL A 880 8.76 -33.60 3.29
C VAL A 880 9.04 -34.49 4.50
N VAL A 881 10.30 -34.87 4.69
CA VAL A 881 10.75 -35.70 5.82
C VAL A 881 11.53 -34.92 6.88
N LEU A 882 12.31 -33.90 6.47
CA LEU A 882 13.08 -33.06 7.40
C LEU A 882 12.85 -31.58 7.10
N SER A 883 12.78 -30.77 8.16
CA SER A 883 12.62 -29.32 8.10
C SER A 883 13.00 -28.69 9.45
N ILE A 884 14.00 -27.81 9.47
CA ILE A 884 14.36 -27.00 10.65
C ILE A 884 13.71 -25.62 10.58
N ASP A 885 13.76 -24.98 9.42
CA ASP A 885 13.23 -23.65 9.15
C ASP A 885 12.45 -23.68 7.82
N LEU A 886 12.89 -22.94 6.80
CA LEU A 886 12.27 -22.95 5.47
C LEU A 886 12.66 -24.15 4.58
N ASP A 887 13.70 -24.89 4.96
CA ASP A 887 14.17 -26.10 4.30
C ASP A 887 13.09 -27.20 4.29
N LYS A 888 13.01 -27.90 3.16
CA LYS A 888 12.04 -28.97 2.90
C LYS A 888 12.74 -30.13 2.21
N THR A 889 13.41 -30.96 2.99
CA THR A 889 14.14 -32.13 2.46
C THR A 889 13.19 -33.30 2.30
N THR A 890 13.23 -33.95 1.12
CA THR A 890 12.41 -35.12 0.81
C THR A 890 13.15 -36.44 1.08
N GLU A 891 12.40 -37.56 1.11
CA GLU A 891 12.99 -38.89 1.24
C GLU A 891 13.93 -39.22 0.07
N GLU A 892 13.61 -38.71 -1.13
CA GLU A 892 14.45 -38.87 -2.32
C GLU A 892 15.77 -38.11 -2.17
N ASP A 893 15.73 -36.87 -1.65
CA ASP A 893 16.93 -36.08 -1.40
C ASP A 893 17.85 -36.76 -0.37
N LEU A 894 17.26 -37.27 0.72
CA LEU A 894 17.98 -38.02 1.74
C LEU A 894 18.61 -39.30 1.16
N SER A 895 17.86 -40.06 0.38
CA SER A 895 18.35 -41.28 -0.28
C SER A 895 19.50 -40.99 -1.26
N LYS A 896 19.39 -39.93 -2.07
CA LYS A 896 20.47 -39.47 -2.97
C LYS A 896 21.71 -39.05 -2.18
N ALA A 897 21.54 -38.34 -1.07
CA ALA A 897 22.63 -37.90 -0.22
C ALA A 897 23.38 -39.10 0.40
N ILE A 898 22.64 -40.09 0.90
CA ILE A 898 23.21 -41.31 1.48
C ILE A 898 23.89 -42.16 0.40
N MET A 899 23.33 -42.26 -0.82
CA MET A 899 24.00 -42.95 -1.93
C MET A 899 25.34 -42.34 -2.29
N LYS A 900 25.47 -41.02 -2.30
CA LYS A 900 26.76 -40.35 -2.55
C LYS A 900 27.77 -40.63 -1.44
N ALA A 901 27.34 -40.67 -0.18
CA ALA A 901 28.24 -41.03 0.91
C ALA A 901 28.66 -42.52 0.88
N LYS A 902 27.77 -43.42 0.41
CA LYS A 902 28.12 -44.84 0.21
C LYS A 902 29.32 -45.01 -0.73
N LEU A 903 29.45 -44.19 -1.78
CA LEU A 903 30.58 -44.24 -2.72
C LEU A 903 31.94 -43.97 -2.06
N VAL A 904 31.96 -43.25 -0.94
CA VAL A 904 33.19 -43.01 -0.15
C VAL A 904 33.51 -44.18 0.78
N LEU A 905 32.47 -44.86 1.29
CA LEU A 905 32.61 -45.98 2.22
C LEU A 905 32.90 -47.32 1.52
N GLU A 906 32.42 -47.50 0.28
CA GLU A 906 32.58 -48.73 -0.49
C GLU A 906 34.04 -49.18 -0.71
N PRO A 907 34.99 -48.30 -1.10
CA PRO A 907 36.40 -48.65 -1.25
C PRO A 907 37.06 -49.13 0.06
N LEU A 908 36.50 -48.73 1.21
CA LEU A 908 36.99 -49.10 2.55
C LEU A 908 36.38 -50.42 3.05
N GLY A 909 35.49 -51.04 2.26
CA GLY A 909 34.78 -52.24 2.65
C GLY A 909 33.69 -52.01 3.70
N ILE A 910 33.26 -50.77 3.91
CA ILE A 910 32.23 -50.39 4.89
C ILE A 910 30.88 -50.29 4.19
N MET A 911 29.83 -50.90 4.77
CA MET A 911 28.47 -50.89 4.23
C MET A 911 27.49 -50.25 5.23
N ILE A 912 26.66 -49.34 4.74
CA ILE A 912 25.48 -48.83 5.46
C ILE A 912 24.36 -49.86 5.30
N THR A 913 23.94 -50.50 6.40
CA THR A 913 22.86 -51.51 6.40
C THR A 913 21.49 -50.88 6.47
N THR A 914 21.33 -49.90 7.33
CA THR A 914 20.07 -49.18 7.55
C THR A 914 20.37 -47.78 8.03
N ASP A 915 19.51 -46.85 7.63
CA ASP A 915 19.58 -45.45 7.99
C ASP A 915 18.21 -44.90 8.42
N SER A 916 18.26 -43.84 9.21
CA SER A 916 17.08 -43.04 9.58
C SER A 916 17.54 -41.65 9.96
N SER A 917 16.62 -40.70 10.07
CA SER A 917 16.94 -39.29 10.34
C SER A 917 15.96 -38.65 11.32
N TYR A 918 16.33 -37.53 11.91
CA TYR A 918 15.39 -36.63 12.58
C TYR A 918 15.90 -35.19 12.59
N ALA A 919 14.97 -34.24 12.74
CA ALA A 919 15.28 -32.82 12.90
C ALA A 919 15.45 -32.49 14.38
N ASP A 920 16.66 -32.17 14.81
CA ASP A 920 16.97 -31.83 16.19
C ASP A 920 16.84 -30.32 16.43
N THR A 921 15.83 -29.94 17.19
CA THR A 921 15.54 -28.55 17.60
C THR A 921 15.80 -28.31 19.09
N SER A 922 16.43 -29.25 19.79
CA SER A 922 16.81 -29.09 21.20
C SER A 922 17.92 -28.05 21.40
N LEU A 923 18.71 -27.79 20.35
CA LEU A 923 19.77 -26.79 20.30
C LEU A 923 19.43 -25.72 19.27
N MET A 924 19.82 -24.47 19.53
CA MET A 924 19.65 -23.34 18.60
C MET A 924 21.02 -22.86 18.09
N PRO A 925 21.25 -22.78 16.76
CA PRO A 925 20.37 -23.23 15.67
C PRO A 925 20.19 -24.76 15.64
N GLY A 926 19.01 -25.20 15.19
CA GLY A 926 18.69 -26.64 15.04
C GLY A 926 19.52 -27.31 13.94
N ARG A 927 19.48 -28.64 13.87
CA ARG A 927 20.28 -29.43 12.90
C ARG A 927 19.58 -30.70 12.44
N TYR A 928 20.05 -31.22 11.32
CA TYR A 928 19.71 -32.58 10.91
C TYR A 928 20.60 -33.59 11.61
N VAL A 929 19.99 -34.67 12.09
CA VAL A 929 20.70 -35.82 12.64
C VAL A 929 20.36 -37.05 11.81
N ILE A 930 21.37 -37.75 11.34
CA ILE A 930 21.22 -39.00 10.59
C ILE A 930 21.86 -40.14 11.38
N PHE A 931 21.12 -41.22 11.54
CA PHE A 931 21.58 -42.46 12.14
C PHE A 931 22.03 -43.42 11.05
N TRP A 932 23.24 -43.96 11.15
CA TRP A 932 23.73 -45.03 10.29
C TRP A 932 24.08 -46.27 11.10
N GLU A 933 23.55 -47.40 10.67
CA GLU A 933 24.04 -48.70 11.07
C GLU A 933 25.05 -49.19 10.04
N LEU A 934 26.27 -49.49 10.51
CA LEU A 934 27.40 -49.84 9.65
C LEU A 934 27.88 -51.26 9.94
N LYS A 935 28.34 -51.96 8.89
CA LYS A 935 29.05 -53.25 9.00
C LYS A 935 30.18 -53.35 7.98
N MET A 936 31.16 -54.21 8.26
CA MET A 936 32.18 -54.59 7.27
C MET A 936 31.61 -55.56 6.21
N LYS A 937 32.04 -55.43 4.95
CA LYS A 937 31.61 -56.31 3.87
C LYS A 937 32.06 -57.75 4.16
N GLY A 938 31.10 -58.65 4.39
CA GLY A 938 31.35 -60.06 4.69
C GLY A 938 31.61 -60.41 6.16
N ARG A 939 31.53 -59.45 7.10
CA ARG A 939 31.63 -59.69 8.56
C ARG A 939 30.61 -58.84 9.32
N ASN A 940 30.13 -59.31 10.47
CA ASN A 940 29.21 -58.53 11.33
C ASN A 940 29.96 -57.60 12.32
N ASP A 941 31.24 -57.37 12.09
CA ASP A 941 32.08 -56.53 12.95
C ASP A 941 31.84 -55.03 12.66
N LEU A 942 31.90 -54.22 13.73
CA LEU A 942 31.85 -52.76 13.61
C LEU A 942 33.13 -52.27 12.88
N PRO A 943 33.01 -51.46 11.80
CA PRO A 943 34.18 -50.92 11.13
C PRO A 943 34.96 -49.97 12.04
N LYS A 944 36.29 -49.89 11.86
CA LYS A 944 37.10 -48.85 12.51
C LYS A 944 36.72 -47.49 11.92
N LEU A 945 36.10 -46.63 12.73
CA LEU A 945 35.60 -45.34 12.28
C LEU A 945 36.74 -44.31 12.27
N ASP A 946 37.21 -43.96 11.08
CA ASP A 946 38.14 -42.85 10.89
C ASP A 946 37.38 -41.52 10.94
N ALA A 947 37.75 -40.64 11.87
CA ALA A 947 37.05 -39.39 12.11
C ALA A 947 37.05 -38.47 10.88
N GLU A 948 38.13 -38.44 10.11
CA GLU A 948 38.26 -37.59 8.92
C GLU A 948 37.36 -38.09 7.79
N ILE A 949 37.29 -39.41 7.60
CA ILE A 949 36.40 -40.03 6.60
C ILE A 949 34.92 -39.83 6.99
N MET A 950 34.57 -39.97 8.27
CA MET A 950 33.20 -39.77 8.73
C MET A 950 32.78 -38.30 8.65
N GLU A 951 33.70 -37.36 8.87
CA GLU A 951 33.48 -35.94 8.64
C GLU A 951 33.28 -35.63 7.14
N GLN A 952 34.10 -36.21 6.27
CA GLN A 952 33.89 -36.12 4.81
C GLN A 952 32.51 -36.65 4.40
N CYS A 953 32.07 -37.76 4.98
CA CYS A 953 30.72 -38.27 4.77
C CYS A 953 29.65 -37.27 5.20
N CYS A 954 29.81 -36.60 6.35
CA CYS A 954 28.89 -35.54 6.79
C CYS A 954 28.82 -34.39 5.77
N CYS A 955 29.98 -33.96 5.23
CA CYS A 955 30.05 -32.88 4.24
C CYS A 955 29.37 -33.28 2.92
N ILE A 956 29.61 -34.49 2.42
CA ILE A 956 29.02 -34.99 1.17
C ILE A 956 27.50 -35.12 1.28
N VAL A 957 27.01 -35.57 2.43
CA VAL A 957 25.57 -35.62 2.70
C VAL A 957 24.98 -34.20 2.69
N GLU A 958 25.59 -33.25 3.40
CA GLU A 958 25.12 -31.85 3.39
C GLU A 958 25.17 -31.20 2.01
N GLU A 959 26.23 -31.45 1.24
CA GLU A 959 26.40 -30.97 -0.14
C GLU A 959 25.37 -31.55 -1.10
N SER A 960 24.70 -32.64 -0.71
CA SER A 960 23.69 -33.28 -1.55
C SER A 960 22.29 -32.72 -1.36
N PHE A 961 22.06 -31.95 -0.29
CA PHE A 961 20.77 -31.28 -0.07
C PHE A 961 20.57 -30.08 -0.99
N ASP A 962 19.32 -29.60 -1.02
CA ASP A 962 18.89 -28.54 -1.92
C ASP A 962 19.51 -27.17 -1.60
N PHE A 963 19.31 -26.22 -2.51
CA PHE A 963 19.80 -24.86 -2.36
C PHE A 963 19.33 -24.19 -1.06
N THR A 964 18.08 -24.45 -0.64
CA THR A 964 17.47 -23.83 0.55
C THR A 964 18.22 -24.27 1.82
N TYR A 965 18.45 -25.57 2.01
CA TYR A 965 19.22 -26.08 3.15
C TYR A 965 20.63 -25.45 3.20
N LYS A 966 21.34 -25.43 2.06
CA LYS A 966 22.70 -24.89 1.96
C LYS A 966 22.77 -23.40 2.27
N SER A 967 21.81 -22.63 1.75
CA SER A 967 21.72 -21.19 1.99
C SER A 967 21.47 -20.89 3.47
N LEU A 968 20.56 -21.63 4.11
CA LEU A 968 20.29 -21.53 5.54
C LEU A 968 21.48 -21.98 6.41
N ARG A 969 22.20 -23.02 6.00
CA ARG A 969 23.43 -23.50 6.64
C ARG A 969 24.56 -22.47 6.58
N LYS A 970 24.72 -21.79 5.44
CA LYS A 970 25.68 -20.68 5.25
C LYS A 970 25.30 -19.44 6.06
N GLY A 971 23.99 -19.15 6.14
CA GLY A 971 23.44 -18.05 6.95
C GLY A 971 23.39 -18.31 8.45
N GLY A 972 23.89 -19.46 8.95
CA GLY A 972 23.88 -19.81 10.36
C GLY A 972 22.49 -20.11 10.94
N VAL A 973 21.49 -20.36 10.08
CA VAL A 973 20.12 -20.71 10.49
C VAL A 973 19.99 -22.18 10.86
N ILE A 974 20.73 -23.04 10.18
CA ILE A 974 20.85 -24.48 10.46
C ILE A 974 22.30 -24.76 10.89
N SER A 975 22.50 -25.55 11.94
CA SER A 975 23.83 -25.99 12.38
C SER A 975 24.37 -27.13 11.52
N GLY A 976 25.66 -27.45 11.68
CA GLY A 976 26.27 -28.58 10.98
C GLY A 976 25.52 -29.89 11.20
N LEU A 977 25.24 -30.58 10.10
CA LEU A 977 24.66 -31.92 10.13
C LEU A 977 25.47 -32.83 11.03
N GLU A 978 24.75 -33.66 11.75
CA GLU A 978 25.29 -34.60 12.70
C GLU A 978 25.00 -36.03 12.24
N LEU A 979 26.05 -36.85 12.20
CA LEU A 979 25.96 -38.25 11.88
C LEU A 979 26.22 -39.07 13.15
N ARG A 980 25.25 -39.91 13.52
CA ARG A 980 25.33 -40.85 14.64
C ARG A 980 25.47 -42.26 14.09
N VAL A 981 26.60 -42.90 14.36
CA VAL A 981 26.78 -44.32 14.01
C VAL A 981 26.25 -45.17 15.16
N VAL A 982 25.46 -46.20 14.86
CA VAL A 982 24.89 -47.14 15.84
C VAL A 982 25.42 -48.55 15.62
N LYS A 983 25.35 -49.38 16.68
CA LYS A 983 25.74 -50.80 16.62
C LYS A 983 24.86 -51.57 15.65
N TYR A 984 25.43 -52.58 15.00
CA TYR A 984 24.66 -53.56 14.24
C TYR A 984 23.63 -54.27 15.14
N GLY A 985 22.38 -54.35 14.69
CA GLY A 985 21.22 -54.86 15.43
C GLY A 985 20.42 -53.79 16.19
N THR A 986 20.84 -52.51 16.16
CA THR A 986 20.09 -51.43 16.84
C THR A 986 18.76 -51.15 16.14
N PHE A 987 18.72 -51.27 14.81
CA PHE A 987 17.48 -51.09 14.05
C PHE A 987 16.51 -52.27 14.17
N ASP A 988 17.00 -53.47 14.50
CA ASP A 988 16.15 -54.62 14.83
C ASP A 988 15.39 -54.36 16.14
N GLN A 989 16.08 -53.78 17.14
CA GLN A 989 15.39 -53.37 18.37
C GLN A 989 14.36 -52.26 18.08
N LEU A 990 14.67 -51.30 17.19
CA LEU A 990 13.70 -50.28 16.78
C LEU A 990 12.47 -50.89 16.08
N MET A 991 12.67 -51.94 15.28
CA MET A 991 11.58 -52.72 14.69
C MET A 991 10.73 -53.36 15.78
N ASP A 992 11.33 -54.05 16.76
CA ASP A 992 10.61 -54.66 17.87
C ASP A 992 9.78 -53.64 18.67
N PHE A 993 10.32 -52.44 18.87
CA PHE A 993 9.60 -51.33 19.49
C PHE A 993 8.33 -50.95 18.73
N TYR A 994 8.40 -50.76 17.40
CA TYR A 994 7.22 -50.44 16.61
C TYR A 994 6.25 -51.61 16.49
N VAL A 995 6.74 -52.85 16.42
CA VAL A 995 5.90 -54.06 16.45
C VAL A 995 5.13 -54.16 17.76
N SER A 996 5.77 -53.85 18.90
CA SER A 996 5.10 -53.79 20.21
C SER A 996 3.99 -52.72 20.29
N LYS A 997 4.09 -51.68 19.45
CA LYS A 997 3.07 -50.63 19.29
C LYS A 997 2.04 -50.93 18.19
N GLY A 998 2.02 -52.15 17.67
CA GLY A 998 1.00 -52.63 16.72
C GLY A 998 1.42 -52.62 15.24
N ALA A 999 2.69 -52.37 14.91
CA ALA A 999 3.16 -52.48 13.54
C ALA A 999 3.29 -53.95 13.09
N SER A 1000 2.90 -54.25 11.85
CA SER A 1000 3.03 -55.60 11.28
C SER A 1000 4.49 -55.94 10.96
N ILE A 1001 4.98 -57.07 11.49
CA ILE A 1001 6.35 -57.56 11.30
C ILE A 1001 6.67 -57.87 9.83
N THR A 1002 5.70 -58.38 9.06
CA THR A 1002 5.88 -58.74 7.64
C THR A 1002 5.90 -57.53 6.71
N GLN A 1003 5.54 -56.35 7.22
CA GLN A 1003 5.47 -55.11 6.44
C GLN A 1003 6.38 -54.02 7.01
N TYR A 1004 7.16 -54.28 8.06
CA TYR A 1004 7.99 -53.26 8.65
C TYR A 1004 9.12 -52.83 7.69
N LYS A 1005 9.26 -51.52 7.51
CA LYS A 1005 10.43 -50.87 6.92
C LYS A 1005 10.90 -49.82 7.92
N PRO A 1006 12.21 -49.71 8.20
CA PRO A 1006 12.74 -48.64 9.03
C PRO A 1006 12.25 -47.28 8.50
N PRO A 1007 11.70 -46.41 9.37
CA PRO A 1007 11.24 -45.11 8.94
C PRO A 1007 12.42 -44.24 8.53
N SER A 1008 12.35 -43.59 7.37
CA SER A 1008 13.38 -42.66 6.89
C SER A 1008 13.52 -41.42 7.77
N CYS A 1009 12.47 -41.04 8.51
CA CYS A 1009 12.51 -39.99 9.54
C CYS A 1009 11.72 -40.38 10.80
N LEU A 1010 12.30 -40.13 11.98
CA LEU A 1010 11.73 -40.40 13.29
C LEU A 1010 10.96 -39.19 13.82
N LYS A 1011 9.72 -39.42 14.28
CA LYS A 1011 8.88 -38.40 14.92
C LYS A 1011 8.66 -38.65 16.43
N SER A 1012 9.07 -39.81 16.95
CA SER A 1012 8.90 -40.21 18.36
C SER A 1012 10.20 -40.00 19.13
N LYS A 1013 10.11 -39.34 20.28
CA LYS A 1013 11.25 -39.11 21.18
C LYS A 1013 11.81 -40.43 21.71
N GLU A 1014 10.93 -41.38 22.05
CA GLU A 1014 11.30 -42.70 22.54
C GLU A 1014 12.10 -43.49 21.48
N ALA A 1015 11.70 -43.38 20.20
CA ALA A 1015 12.43 -44.00 19.10
C ALA A 1015 13.83 -43.38 18.89
N VAL A 1016 13.98 -42.06 19.07
CA VAL A 1016 15.28 -41.38 19.01
C VAL A 1016 16.17 -41.79 20.19
N GLU A 1017 15.62 -41.83 21.42
CA GLU A 1017 16.33 -42.28 22.62
C GLU A 1017 16.82 -43.73 22.48
N MET A 1018 16.00 -44.57 21.86
CA MET A 1018 16.36 -45.95 21.56
C MET A 1018 17.56 -46.06 20.62
N LEU A 1019 17.56 -45.35 19.48
CA LEU A 1019 18.73 -45.34 18.59
C LEU A 1019 19.97 -44.73 19.26
N ASN A 1020 19.79 -43.72 20.11
CA ASN A 1020 20.89 -43.13 20.88
C ASN A 1020 21.54 -44.11 21.86
N SER A 1021 20.77 -45.04 22.43
CA SER A 1021 21.31 -46.08 23.34
C SER A 1021 22.28 -47.04 22.64
N GLY A 1022 22.11 -47.22 21.32
CA GLY A 1022 22.98 -48.03 20.46
C GLY A 1022 24.14 -47.25 19.83
N MET A 1023 24.33 -45.97 20.13
CA MET A 1023 25.32 -45.11 19.49
C MET A 1023 26.76 -45.51 19.84
N VAL A 1024 27.63 -45.56 18.83
CA VAL A 1024 29.07 -45.87 18.93
C VAL A 1024 29.97 -44.70 18.53
N GLY A 1025 29.45 -43.73 17.79
CA GLY A 1025 30.22 -42.58 17.33
C GLY A 1025 29.33 -41.42 16.89
N LYS A 1026 29.87 -40.21 17.02
CA LYS A 1026 29.19 -38.95 16.68
C LYS A 1026 30.14 -38.08 15.85
N PHE A 1027 29.69 -37.68 14.67
CA PHE A 1027 30.49 -36.92 13.72
C PHE A 1027 29.68 -35.72 13.22
N PHE A 1028 30.37 -34.66 12.81
CA PHE A 1028 29.74 -33.41 12.40
C PHE A 1028 30.38 -32.89 11.13
N SER A 1029 29.59 -32.20 10.31
CA SER A 1029 30.14 -31.39 9.23
C SER A 1029 30.75 -30.09 9.78
N SER A 1030 32.07 -29.96 9.69
CA SER A 1030 32.82 -28.80 10.20
C SER A 1030 32.94 -27.65 9.19
N LYS A 1031 32.74 -27.92 7.89
CA LYS A 1031 32.95 -26.97 6.79
C LYS A 1031 31.64 -26.60 6.09
N THR A 1032 31.38 -25.31 5.95
CA THR A 1032 30.50 -24.79 4.88
C THR A 1032 31.31 -24.76 3.59
N MET A 1033 31.36 -25.86 2.83
CA MET A 1033 32.09 -25.95 1.55
C MET A 1033 31.33 -25.30 0.36
N PHE A 1034 30.60 -24.18 0.57
CA PHE A 1034 29.70 -23.59 -0.44
C PHE A 1034 30.20 -22.28 -1.08
#